data_AF-A0A4R6LYE4-F1
#
_entry.id   AF-A0A4R6LYE4-F1
#
_cell.length_a   1.000
_cell.length_b   1.000
_cell.length_c   1.000
_cell.angle_alpha   90.00
_cell.angle_beta   90.00
_cell.angle_gamma   90.00
#
_symmetry.space_group_name_H-M   'P 1'
#
loop_
_entity.id
_entity.type
_entity.pdbx_description
1 polymer ?
#
loop_
_entity_poly.entity_id
_entity_poly.type
_entity_poly.pdbx_seq_one_letter_code
_entity_poly.pdbx_strand_id
1 'polypeptide(L)'
;MNFIREIKKDVFLVTILILLSAVLFSASAAAEVVYQTDFEAGAGNWQPRGEGVELEITDSAAASGSQSLLVRGRTQNWNGPSLDIHNIVEENKEYNFSMMVKLVEGSEKSTIILSTENNKDGSNSWDNVTSAEVTADKWVELSGNYLINSGLDRITLYAESANAELEFLIDDLVIKKEGEIVQKMEADIPSLKEAYADYFKIGAAVEPYQLEGEHGKILKKHFNSLTAENVMKPETVQPEEGEFNFTGGDKIRKFTKENEMVMRGHTLVWHSQVPEWFFEDEEGNLVSKEVLLDRMRKHIEKTMEHYKGDIDSWDVVNEAIDPASTETSGLRNSKWYQIAGIDYIKEAFIHANKIDPEAKLYINDYSLLSDPAKRDIMYRVVKELLAEGIPIDGIGMQGHINIESPSIAAMEKTLEKFASLGVDLQITELDMSVYTNNNQSYDSFSKELAVKQGHRYREIFNLFKQYSDSITNVTLWGIVDDHTWLTGFPVERNNWPLLFDQSLKAKPAFWGVVDPDRLPVITKEFDISQGSPAIDAESDLIWQNTGETLDLEENEYLGGEVKLSWDEKNIYLYAQIEDESKNAEDTLEIFVDESNAKTANSKGLKHYQIKRSGESNLKTAAVEKDKSYLIEAVIPVESRDLKVGDQVGFDLKINDAESKTSIIWNDFTKKQTESAENYGTLNLKEEPVITEAVYGQAEIDAEMDESWEDANTIKTEKIISGENPATAEVKTMWDENTLYIFAEVKDSALSLAGEQVHEEDSVEIFVDENNDKSTEYQSDDTQYRINYLNQQSFNPEREGLKTATRVTETGYVVEAAVPFVEITAEEGQIIGFDFQVNDDGNGDGTRDGVTIWNDQSGEGWRNMSGLGNLIFVK
;
A
#
# COMPACT_ATOMS: atom_id res chain seq x y z
N MET A 1 17.18 67.15 -21.01
CA MET A 1 16.34 67.82 -20.00
C MET A 1 14.89 67.48 -20.32
N ASN A 2 14.22 66.75 -19.42
CA ASN A 2 12.77 66.50 -19.34
C ASN A 2 12.02 66.01 -20.59
N PHE A 3 12.21 64.75 -21.03
CA PHE A 3 11.15 64.05 -21.80
C PHE A 3 11.26 62.50 -21.87
N ILE A 4 11.94 61.85 -20.90
CA ILE A 4 12.03 60.36 -20.84
C ILE A 4 11.95 59.88 -19.39
N ARG A 5 10.85 60.17 -18.69
CA ARG A 5 10.58 59.54 -17.39
C ARG A 5 9.10 59.30 -17.05
N GLU A 6 8.19 59.51 -17.99
CA GLU A 6 6.73 59.44 -17.75
C GLU A 6 5.97 58.49 -18.70
N ILE A 7 6.62 57.46 -19.25
CA ILE A 7 5.95 56.39 -20.04
C ILE A 7 6.45 54.99 -19.62
N LYS A 8 6.80 54.80 -18.34
CA LYS A 8 7.17 53.48 -17.80
C LYS A 8 6.44 53.07 -16.52
N LYS A 9 5.47 53.85 -16.04
CA LYS A 9 4.62 53.48 -14.90
C LYS A 9 3.22 53.00 -15.29
N ASP A 10 2.68 53.44 -16.44
CA ASP A 10 1.29 53.10 -16.81
C ASP A 10 1.15 51.87 -17.73
N VAL A 11 2.24 51.34 -18.31
CA VAL A 11 2.20 50.07 -19.08
C VAL A 11 2.41 48.85 -18.17
N PHE A 12 3.04 49.03 -17.00
CA PHE A 12 3.23 47.94 -16.03
C PHE A 12 1.98 47.70 -15.16
N LEU A 13 1.15 48.72 -14.92
CA LEU A 13 -0.10 48.57 -14.17
C LEU A 13 -1.27 48.03 -15.01
N VAL A 14 -1.30 48.28 -16.32
CA VAL A 14 -2.39 47.79 -17.20
C VAL A 14 -2.14 46.37 -17.72
N THR A 15 -0.90 45.87 -17.67
CA THR A 15 -0.58 44.47 -17.99
C THR A 15 -0.83 43.55 -16.78
N ILE A 16 -0.75 44.08 -15.54
CA ILE A 16 -1.10 43.34 -14.31
C ILE A 16 -2.61 43.32 -14.05
N LEU A 17 -3.39 44.30 -14.54
CA LEU A 17 -4.86 44.26 -14.44
C LEU A 17 -5.56 43.40 -15.50
N ILE A 18 -4.88 43.01 -16.58
CA ILE A 18 -5.44 42.10 -17.61
C ILE A 18 -4.94 40.64 -17.42
N LEU A 19 -3.85 40.44 -16.66
CA LEU A 19 -3.40 39.13 -16.18
C LEU A 19 -4.06 38.69 -14.85
N LEU A 20 -4.88 39.55 -14.21
CA LEU A 20 -5.71 39.20 -13.05
C LEU A 20 -7.18 38.91 -13.39
N SER A 21 -7.57 38.93 -14.67
CA SER A 21 -8.94 38.62 -15.12
C SER A 21 -9.04 37.38 -16.02
N ALA A 22 -7.99 36.57 -16.07
CA ALA A 22 -8.01 35.23 -16.67
C ALA A 22 -7.50 34.18 -15.68
N VAL A 23 -7.84 34.35 -14.39
CA VAL A 23 -8.18 33.17 -13.58
C VAL A 23 -9.47 32.68 -14.21
N LEU A 24 -9.36 31.70 -15.10
CA LEU A 24 -10.46 30.82 -15.41
C LEU A 24 -10.88 30.22 -14.07
N PHE A 25 -11.84 30.88 -13.40
CA PHE A 25 -12.83 30.15 -12.67
C PHE A 25 -13.42 29.18 -13.69
N SER A 26 -12.87 27.96 -13.78
CA SER A 26 -13.77 26.84 -13.79
C SER A 26 -14.54 27.01 -12.48
N ALA A 27 -15.71 27.62 -12.56
CA ALA A 27 -16.75 27.26 -11.63
C ALA A 27 -16.83 25.74 -11.80
N SER A 28 -16.22 24.99 -10.88
CA SER A 28 -16.72 23.66 -10.58
C SER A 28 -18.23 23.88 -10.46
N ALA A 29 -19.00 23.26 -11.35
CA ALA A 29 -20.43 23.28 -11.19
C ALA A 29 -20.66 22.79 -9.76
N ALA A 30 -21.28 23.62 -8.91
CA ALA A 30 -21.53 23.22 -7.53
C ALA A 30 -22.18 21.83 -7.55
N ALA A 31 -21.62 20.89 -6.79
CA ALA A 31 -22.09 19.50 -6.75
C ALA A 31 -23.62 19.48 -6.64
N GLU A 32 -24.28 18.84 -7.61
CA GLU A 32 -25.73 18.83 -7.70
C GLU A 32 -26.27 17.75 -6.76
N VAL A 33 -27.04 18.13 -5.74
CA VAL A 33 -27.76 17.14 -4.91
C VAL A 33 -28.87 16.52 -5.75
N VAL A 34 -28.70 15.26 -6.12
CA VAL A 34 -29.68 14.52 -6.94
C VAL A 34 -30.71 13.77 -6.08
N TYR A 35 -30.36 13.49 -4.83
CA TYR A 35 -31.27 12.92 -3.84
C TYR A 35 -30.84 13.30 -2.43
N GLN A 36 -31.82 13.54 -1.56
CA GLN A 36 -31.58 13.70 -0.13
C GLN A 36 -32.79 13.25 0.69
N THR A 37 -32.56 12.75 1.90
CA THR A 37 -33.61 12.44 2.88
C THR A 37 -33.08 12.66 4.30
N ASP A 38 -33.89 13.34 5.12
CA ASP A 38 -33.73 13.54 6.56
C ASP A 38 -34.79 12.73 7.36
N PHE A 39 -35.53 11.86 6.66
CA PHE A 39 -36.58 10.99 7.21
C PHE A 39 -37.75 11.66 7.94
N GLU A 40 -37.82 12.99 7.99
CA GLU A 40 -38.94 13.77 8.56
C GLU A 40 -40.27 13.56 7.80
N ALA A 41 -40.19 13.14 6.54
CA ALA A 41 -41.34 12.79 5.70
C ALA A 41 -41.68 11.28 5.75
N GLY A 42 -40.97 10.50 6.56
CA GLY A 42 -41.05 9.05 6.65
C GLY A 42 -40.05 8.31 5.75
N ALA A 43 -40.10 6.98 5.74
CA ALA A 43 -39.09 6.11 5.11
C ALA A 43 -39.06 6.16 3.56
N GLY A 44 -40.05 6.80 2.91
CA GLY A 44 -40.07 6.93 1.45
C GLY A 44 -40.00 5.60 0.71
N ASN A 45 -39.04 5.46 -0.20
CA ASN A 45 -38.82 4.27 -1.03
C ASN A 45 -37.86 3.24 -0.40
N TRP A 46 -37.33 3.50 0.80
CA TRP A 46 -36.44 2.56 1.47
C TRP A 46 -37.17 1.24 1.75
N GLN A 47 -36.49 0.13 1.47
CA GLN A 47 -37.00 -1.22 1.65
C GLN A 47 -36.07 -2.06 2.52
N PRO A 48 -36.62 -2.97 3.35
CA PRO A 48 -35.81 -3.93 4.08
C PRO A 48 -35.10 -4.88 3.09
N ARG A 49 -33.81 -5.11 3.31
CA ARG A 49 -32.98 -6.08 2.60
C ARG A 49 -32.66 -7.23 3.54
N GLY A 50 -33.19 -8.41 3.22
CA GLY A 50 -33.07 -9.62 4.06
C GLY A 50 -34.39 -10.00 4.71
N GLU A 51 -34.58 -11.30 4.95
CA GLU A 51 -35.76 -11.81 5.63
C GLU A 51 -35.71 -11.43 7.12
N GLY A 52 -36.80 -10.86 7.65
CA GLY A 52 -36.89 -10.45 9.05
C GLY A 52 -36.48 -9.00 9.34
N VAL A 53 -35.84 -8.32 8.39
CA VAL A 53 -35.46 -6.90 8.56
C VAL A 53 -36.69 -6.01 8.62
N GLU A 54 -36.72 -5.14 9.63
CA GLU A 54 -37.74 -4.11 9.81
C GLU A 54 -37.12 -2.72 9.73
N LEU A 55 -37.79 -1.81 9.02
CA LEU A 55 -37.45 -0.39 8.94
C LEU A 55 -38.54 0.43 9.63
N GLU A 56 -38.17 1.19 10.65
CA GLU A 56 -39.09 2.00 11.46
C GLU A 56 -38.61 3.44 11.55
N ILE A 57 -39.51 4.41 11.33
CA ILE A 57 -39.21 5.82 11.61
C ILE A 57 -39.34 6.05 13.10
N THR A 58 -38.30 6.58 13.73
CA THR A 58 -38.21 6.75 15.18
C THR A 58 -37.78 8.16 15.56
N ASP A 59 -38.12 8.59 16.76
CA ASP A 59 -37.69 9.85 17.40
C ASP A 59 -36.69 9.62 18.54
N SER A 60 -36.15 8.39 18.67
CA SER A 60 -35.19 8.02 19.72
C SER A 60 -33.86 8.75 19.61
N ALA A 61 -33.40 9.03 18.39
CA ALA A 61 -32.29 9.90 18.06
C ALA A 61 -32.44 10.38 16.61
N ALA A 62 -31.91 11.56 16.30
CA ALA A 62 -31.83 12.08 14.94
C ALA A 62 -30.50 12.85 14.76
N ALA A 63 -29.91 12.80 13.58
CA ALA A 63 -28.67 13.53 13.25
C ALA A 63 -28.99 15.00 12.97
N SER A 64 -30.10 15.22 12.26
CA SER A 64 -30.74 16.52 12.11
C SER A 64 -32.25 16.36 12.33
N GLY A 65 -33.02 17.47 12.41
CA GLY A 65 -34.46 17.36 12.58
C GLY A 65 -34.92 16.72 13.90
N SER A 66 -35.86 15.78 13.81
CA SER A 66 -36.53 15.12 14.93
C SER A 66 -36.75 13.62 14.77
N GLN A 67 -36.51 13.06 13.59
CA GLN A 67 -36.72 11.65 13.28
C GLN A 67 -35.56 11.05 12.48
N SER A 68 -35.35 9.73 12.60
CA SER A 68 -34.41 8.97 11.75
C SER A 68 -35.00 7.61 11.40
N LEU A 69 -34.30 6.82 10.58
CA LEU A 69 -34.72 5.45 10.24
C LEU A 69 -33.96 4.41 11.06
N LEU A 70 -34.68 3.68 11.91
CA LEU A 70 -34.19 2.51 12.64
C LEU A 70 -34.25 1.26 11.77
N VAL A 71 -33.16 0.50 11.78
CA VAL A 71 -33.00 -0.80 11.15
C VAL A 71 -32.85 -1.85 12.23
N ARG A 72 -33.71 -2.87 12.21
CA ARG A 72 -33.66 -3.98 13.18
C ARG A 72 -34.07 -5.31 12.58
N GLY A 73 -33.98 -6.39 13.38
CA GLY A 73 -34.37 -7.73 12.94
C GLY A 73 -33.42 -8.33 11.87
N ARG A 74 -32.19 -7.82 11.81
CA ARG A 74 -31.14 -8.35 10.93
C ARG A 74 -30.70 -9.72 11.46
N THR A 75 -30.38 -10.65 10.55
CA THR A 75 -29.91 -12.00 10.90
C THR A 75 -28.68 -12.46 10.11
N GLN A 76 -28.21 -11.64 9.16
CA GLN A 76 -27.01 -11.90 8.36
C GLN A 76 -26.30 -10.58 8.07
N ASN A 77 -24.99 -10.63 7.86
CA ASN A 77 -24.15 -9.43 7.73
C ASN A 77 -24.59 -8.48 6.61
N TRP A 78 -25.10 -9.02 5.49
CA TRP A 78 -25.58 -8.24 4.34
C TRP A 78 -27.00 -7.69 4.47
N ASN A 79 -27.69 -7.99 5.57
CA ASN A 79 -29.04 -7.47 5.84
C ASN A 79 -28.97 -5.97 6.14
N GLY A 80 -30.04 -5.22 5.87
CA GLY A 80 -30.10 -3.80 6.23
C GLY A 80 -31.14 -2.99 5.45
N PRO A 81 -31.07 -1.65 5.47
CA PRO A 81 -31.93 -0.78 4.67
C PRO A 81 -31.38 -0.70 3.24
N SER A 82 -32.27 -0.66 2.24
CA SER A 82 -31.89 -0.53 0.83
C SER A 82 -32.75 0.48 0.08
N LEU A 83 -32.16 1.12 -0.93
CA LEU A 83 -32.78 2.11 -1.80
C LEU A 83 -32.40 1.82 -3.25
N ASP A 84 -33.39 1.64 -4.12
CA ASP A 84 -33.16 1.59 -5.57
C ASP A 84 -32.82 3.01 -6.06
N ILE A 85 -31.58 3.18 -6.52
CA ILE A 85 -31.06 4.47 -7.00
C ILE A 85 -30.97 4.53 -8.52
N HIS A 86 -31.43 3.52 -9.26
CA HIS A 86 -31.28 3.47 -10.72
C HIS A 86 -31.86 4.72 -11.41
N ASN A 87 -33.01 5.21 -10.95
CA ASN A 87 -33.65 6.39 -11.53
C ASN A 87 -33.18 7.72 -10.90
N ILE A 88 -32.24 7.66 -9.95
CA ILE A 88 -31.65 8.82 -9.25
C ILE A 88 -30.30 9.16 -9.88
N VAL A 89 -29.54 8.15 -10.30
CA VAL A 89 -28.18 8.31 -10.84
C VAL A 89 -28.10 8.05 -12.34
N GLU A 90 -27.09 8.63 -12.99
CA GLU A 90 -26.81 8.47 -14.41
C GLU A 90 -25.55 7.60 -14.60
N GLU A 91 -25.57 6.75 -15.62
CA GLU A 91 -24.41 5.94 -15.99
C GLU A 91 -23.20 6.81 -16.38
N ASN A 92 -22.00 6.30 -16.07
CA ASN A 92 -20.70 6.94 -16.28
C ASN A 92 -20.57 8.32 -15.59
N LYS A 93 -21.25 8.52 -14.46
CA LYS A 93 -21.10 9.69 -13.60
C LYS A 93 -20.65 9.25 -12.22
N GLU A 94 -19.83 10.10 -11.59
CA GLU A 94 -19.39 9.88 -10.21
C GLU A 94 -20.31 10.64 -9.25
N TYR A 95 -20.66 9.98 -8.16
CA TYR A 95 -21.50 10.54 -7.11
C TYR A 95 -20.81 10.38 -5.76
N ASN A 96 -20.87 11.41 -4.93
CA ASN A 96 -20.62 11.30 -3.51
C ASN A 96 -21.91 10.84 -2.82
N PHE A 97 -21.82 9.75 -2.08
CA PHE A 97 -22.87 9.28 -1.18
C PHE A 97 -22.44 9.61 0.25
N SER A 98 -23.25 10.39 0.97
CA SER A 98 -23.03 10.72 2.38
C SER A 98 -24.26 10.33 3.20
N MET A 99 -24.08 9.65 4.34
CA MET A 99 -25.16 9.23 5.23
C MET A 99 -24.69 9.24 6.69
N MET A 100 -25.50 9.78 7.59
CA MET A 100 -25.25 9.72 9.03
C MET A 100 -25.73 8.38 9.57
N VAL A 101 -24.90 7.75 10.39
CA VAL A 101 -25.22 6.46 11.02
C VAL A 101 -24.88 6.49 12.50
N LYS A 102 -25.70 5.82 13.30
CA LYS A 102 -25.52 5.69 14.75
C LYS A 102 -26.05 4.35 15.23
N LEU A 103 -25.38 3.71 16.19
CA LEU A 103 -25.90 2.46 16.77
C LEU A 103 -26.99 2.74 17.83
N VAL A 104 -27.82 1.75 18.10
CA VAL A 104 -28.82 1.84 19.18
C VAL A 104 -28.12 1.86 20.55
N GLU A 105 -28.70 2.54 21.53
CA GLU A 105 -28.14 2.62 22.89
C GLU A 105 -27.91 1.21 23.47
N GLY A 106 -26.70 0.95 23.97
CA GLY A 106 -26.29 -0.35 24.50
C GLY A 106 -25.66 -1.30 23.47
N SER A 107 -25.57 -0.92 22.19
CA SER A 107 -24.82 -1.68 21.19
C SER A 107 -23.31 -1.47 21.33
N GLU A 108 -22.53 -2.53 21.14
CA GLU A 108 -21.08 -2.44 21.01
C GLU A 108 -20.68 -1.74 19.70
N LYS A 109 -19.51 -1.10 19.69
CA LYS A 109 -18.98 -0.46 18.49
C LYS A 109 -18.86 -1.47 17.35
N SER A 110 -19.22 -1.06 16.14
CA SER A 110 -19.17 -1.95 14.98
C SER A 110 -19.03 -1.16 13.70
N THR A 111 -18.48 -1.81 12.67
CA THR A 111 -18.35 -1.20 11.34
C THR A 111 -19.66 -1.26 10.59
N ILE A 112 -20.09 -0.11 10.07
CA ILE A 112 -21.16 -0.01 9.08
C ILE A 112 -20.54 0.26 7.71
N ILE A 113 -21.04 -0.42 6.70
CA ILE A 113 -20.58 -0.33 5.32
C ILE A 113 -21.74 0.16 4.47
N LEU A 114 -21.48 1.16 3.62
CA LEU A 114 -22.38 1.61 2.58
C LEU A 114 -21.95 0.94 1.26
N SER A 115 -22.85 0.20 0.63
CA SER A 115 -22.55 -0.67 -0.50
C SER A 115 -23.58 -0.50 -1.63
N THR A 116 -23.21 -0.93 -2.83
CA THR A 116 -24.11 -1.02 -3.99
C THR A 116 -24.23 -2.45 -4.49
N GLU A 117 -25.44 -2.85 -4.87
CA GLU A 117 -25.69 -4.05 -5.68
C GLU A 117 -25.97 -3.60 -7.12
N ASN A 118 -25.08 -3.94 -8.04
CA ASN A 118 -25.21 -3.65 -9.46
C ASN A 118 -25.75 -4.89 -10.19
N ASN A 119 -26.88 -4.76 -10.88
CA ASN A 119 -27.43 -5.81 -11.73
C ASN A 119 -27.18 -5.48 -13.20
N LYS A 120 -26.60 -6.43 -13.94
CA LYS A 120 -26.36 -6.32 -15.39
C LYS A 120 -26.58 -7.65 -16.06
N ASP A 121 -27.48 -7.68 -17.05
CA ASP A 121 -27.82 -8.88 -17.82
C ASP A 121 -28.26 -10.06 -16.93
N GLY A 122 -28.87 -9.77 -15.78
CA GLY A 122 -29.31 -10.76 -14.80
C GLY A 122 -28.24 -11.26 -13.82
N SER A 123 -27.00 -10.76 -13.91
CA SER A 123 -25.92 -11.01 -12.95
C SER A 123 -25.79 -9.87 -11.94
N ASN A 124 -25.49 -10.19 -10.69
CA ASN A 124 -25.24 -9.22 -9.62
C ASN A 124 -23.75 -9.10 -9.31
N SER A 125 -23.27 -7.87 -9.12
CA SER A 125 -22.02 -7.56 -8.43
C SER A 125 -22.28 -6.64 -7.23
N TRP A 126 -21.34 -6.61 -6.29
CA TRP A 126 -21.43 -5.82 -5.08
C TRP A 126 -20.16 -5.02 -4.87
N ASP A 127 -20.31 -3.72 -4.68
CA ASP A 127 -19.19 -2.79 -4.49
C ASP A 127 -19.40 -2.00 -3.21
N ASN A 128 -18.36 -1.92 -2.38
CA ASN A 128 -18.35 -1.04 -1.22
C ASN A 128 -18.12 0.40 -1.68
N VAL A 129 -18.94 1.33 -1.19
CA VAL A 129 -18.79 2.77 -1.43
C VAL A 129 -17.91 3.40 -0.36
N THR A 130 -18.16 3.07 0.91
CA THR A 130 -17.39 3.54 2.07
C THR A 130 -17.76 2.72 3.30
N SER A 131 -16.93 2.76 4.34
CA SER A 131 -17.25 2.20 5.66
C SER A 131 -16.74 3.11 6.77
N ALA A 132 -17.26 2.93 7.99
CA ALA A 132 -16.77 3.60 9.18
C ALA A 132 -17.09 2.78 10.44
N GLU A 133 -16.25 2.89 11.47
CA GLU A 133 -16.60 2.41 12.82
C GLU A 133 -17.65 3.35 13.43
N VAL A 134 -18.77 2.78 13.87
CA VAL A 134 -19.91 3.51 14.41
C VAL A 134 -20.16 3.07 15.86
N THR A 135 -20.56 4.02 16.72
CA THR A 135 -20.91 3.75 18.12
C THR A 135 -22.32 4.26 18.45
N ALA A 136 -22.81 3.92 19.65
CA ALA A 136 -24.08 4.42 20.17
C ALA A 136 -23.99 5.85 20.74
N ASP A 137 -22.79 6.44 20.84
CA ASP A 137 -22.60 7.73 21.52
C ASP A 137 -22.84 8.93 20.60
N LYS A 138 -22.38 8.83 19.35
CA LYS A 138 -22.40 9.93 18.38
C LYS A 138 -22.83 9.45 17.00
N TRP A 139 -23.39 10.36 16.22
CA TRP A 139 -23.60 10.14 14.80
C TRP A 139 -22.26 10.22 14.06
N VAL A 140 -22.06 9.27 13.15
CA VAL A 140 -20.86 9.16 12.30
C VAL A 140 -21.29 9.32 10.84
N GLU A 141 -20.59 10.15 10.08
CA GLU A 141 -20.84 10.30 8.64
C GLU A 141 -20.09 9.21 7.87
N LEU A 142 -20.80 8.44 7.07
CA LEU A 142 -20.24 7.60 6.02
C LEU A 142 -20.27 8.43 4.73
N SER A 143 -19.12 8.81 4.17
CA SER A 143 -19.04 9.54 2.90
C SER A 143 -18.01 8.93 1.94
N GLY A 144 -18.43 8.61 0.71
CA GLY A 144 -17.55 8.05 -0.31
C GLY A 144 -18.01 8.41 -1.72
N ASN A 145 -17.04 8.46 -2.65
CA ASN A 145 -17.33 8.65 -4.07
C ASN A 145 -17.47 7.28 -4.76
N TYR A 146 -18.43 7.17 -5.67
CA TYR A 146 -18.65 5.96 -6.43
C TYR A 146 -19.07 6.28 -7.88
N LEU A 147 -18.39 5.62 -8.83
CA LEU A 147 -18.65 5.74 -10.26
C LEU A 147 -19.75 4.77 -10.68
N ILE A 148 -20.82 5.30 -11.27
CA ILE A 148 -21.90 4.46 -11.80
C ILE A 148 -21.44 3.82 -13.11
N ASN A 149 -21.32 2.50 -13.12
CA ASN A 149 -20.99 1.73 -14.32
C ASN A 149 -22.09 1.83 -15.40
N SER A 150 -21.74 1.55 -16.65
CA SER A 150 -22.69 1.60 -17.77
C SER A 150 -23.36 0.26 -18.09
N GLY A 151 -24.57 0.36 -18.64
CA GLY A 151 -25.41 -0.78 -19.01
C GLY A 151 -25.93 -1.55 -17.80
N LEU A 152 -26.36 -0.85 -16.74
CA LEU A 152 -26.96 -1.48 -15.56
C LEU A 152 -28.48 -1.60 -15.74
N ASP A 153 -29.04 -2.78 -15.44
CA ASP A 153 -30.49 -2.99 -15.40
C ASP A 153 -31.09 -2.50 -14.07
N ARG A 154 -30.27 -2.46 -13.01
CA ARG A 154 -30.61 -1.94 -11.68
C ARG A 154 -29.35 -1.63 -10.88
N ILE A 155 -29.42 -0.62 -10.02
CA ILE A 155 -28.43 -0.36 -8.97
C ILE A 155 -29.16 -0.04 -7.66
N THR A 156 -28.79 -0.76 -6.59
CA THR A 156 -29.38 -0.61 -5.26
C THR A 156 -28.31 -0.16 -4.27
N LEU A 157 -28.50 0.98 -3.61
CA LEU A 157 -27.70 1.41 -2.46
C LEU A 157 -28.22 0.71 -1.20
N TYR A 158 -27.34 0.21 -0.34
CA TYR A 158 -27.75 -0.38 0.93
C TYR A 158 -26.66 -0.24 2.00
N ALA A 159 -27.06 -0.30 3.27
CA ALA A 159 -26.14 -0.30 4.40
C ALA A 159 -26.09 -1.66 5.07
N GLU A 160 -24.92 -2.12 5.47
CA GLU A 160 -24.68 -3.44 6.05
C GLU A 160 -23.64 -3.39 7.17
N SER A 161 -23.47 -4.49 7.90
CA SER A 161 -22.54 -4.57 9.03
C SER A 161 -21.98 -5.98 9.18
N ALA A 162 -20.72 -6.08 9.61
CA ALA A 162 -20.08 -7.35 9.95
C ALA A 162 -20.76 -8.08 11.13
N ASN A 163 -21.55 -7.37 11.95
CA ASN A 163 -22.41 -7.97 12.96
C ASN A 163 -23.80 -8.23 12.36
N ALA A 164 -24.18 -9.52 12.30
CA ALA A 164 -25.41 -10.01 11.66
C ALA A 164 -26.70 -9.52 12.32
N GLU A 165 -26.67 -9.24 13.62
CA GLU A 165 -27.85 -8.92 14.44
C GLU A 165 -27.91 -7.44 14.85
N LEU A 166 -26.88 -6.67 14.51
CA LEU A 166 -26.75 -5.26 14.92
C LEU A 166 -27.92 -4.41 14.44
N GLU A 167 -28.56 -3.71 15.38
CA GLU A 167 -29.53 -2.66 15.11
C GLU A 167 -28.83 -1.30 15.00
N PHE A 168 -29.23 -0.49 14.02
CA PHE A 168 -28.63 0.82 13.81
C PHE A 168 -29.63 1.80 13.19
N LEU A 169 -29.31 3.09 13.33
CA LEU A 169 -30.07 4.21 12.84
C LEU A 169 -29.33 4.82 11.65
N ILE A 170 -30.06 5.15 10.59
CA ILE A 170 -29.54 5.97 9.47
C ILE A 170 -30.32 7.27 9.39
N ASP A 171 -29.61 8.34 9.00
CA ASP A 171 -30.18 9.67 8.85
C ASP A 171 -29.41 10.51 7.80
N ASP A 172 -30.00 11.63 7.36
CA ASP A 172 -29.37 12.62 6.49
C ASP A 172 -28.63 12.05 5.26
N LEU A 173 -29.22 11.08 4.54
CA LEU A 173 -28.62 10.60 3.28
C LEU A 173 -28.64 11.75 2.26
N VAL A 174 -27.48 12.05 1.67
CA VAL A 174 -27.32 12.97 0.55
C VAL A 174 -26.53 12.28 -0.56
N ILE A 175 -27.08 12.29 -1.77
CA ILE A 175 -26.40 11.84 -3.00
C ILE A 175 -26.11 13.07 -3.83
N LYS A 176 -24.83 13.40 -3.98
CA LYS A 176 -24.34 14.54 -4.77
C LYS A 176 -23.67 14.03 -6.02
N LYS A 177 -24.07 14.57 -7.17
CA LYS A 177 -23.35 14.44 -8.42
C LYS A 177 -22.10 15.31 -8.33
N GLU A 178 -20.93 14.69 -8.15
CA GLU A 178 -19.65 15.39 -8.01
C GLU A 178 -19.12 15.92 -9.34
N GLY A 179 -19.71 15.47 -10.45
CA GLY A 179 -19.47 16.00 -11.78
C GLY A 179 -19.52 14.89 -12.82
N GLU A 180 -19.37 15.26 -14.09
CA GLU A 180 -18.97 14.26 -15.08
C GLU A 180 -17.52 13.89 -14.79
N ILE A 181 -17.12 12.62 -14.91
CA ILE A 181 -15.74 12.31 -15.28
C ILE A 181 -15.55 12.94 -16.66
N VAL A 182 -15.09 14.18 -16.67
CA VAL A 182 -14.73 14.86 -17.90
C VAL A 182 -13.40 14.26 -18.28
N GLN A 183 -13.45 13.11 -18.95
CA GLN A 183 -12.30 12.54 -19.63
C GLN A 183 -11.78 13.61 -20.56
N LYS A 184 -10.71 14.27 -20.14
CA LYS A 184 -10.11 15.38 -20.86
C LYS A 184 -8.67 15.45 -20.49
N MET A 185 -7.83 15.29 -21.51
CA MET A 185 -6.40 15.32 -21.30
C MET A 185 -5.95 16.66 -20.71
N GLU A 186 -4.88 16.62 -19.93
CA GLU A 186 -4.18 17.82 -19.48
C GLU A 186 -3.25 18.31 -20.58
N ALA A 187 -3.60 19.42 -21.23
CA ALA A 187 -2.80 19.95 -22.33
C ALA A 187 -1.48 20.59 -21.83
N ASP A 188 -1.49 21.14 -20.61
CA ASP A 188 -0.43 22.02 -20.07
C ASP A 188 0.61 21.30 -19.20
N ILE A 189 0.77 19.98 -19.37
CA ILE A 189 1.83 19.17 -18.75
C ILE A 189 2.96 18.86 -19.75
N PRO A 190 4.17 18.47 -19.31
CA PRO A 190 5.25 18.04 -20.20
C PRO A 190 4.86 16.86 -21.11
N SER A 191 5.59 16.64 -22.19
CA SER A 191 5.41 15.46 -23.05
C SER A 191 6.37 14.34 -22.65
N LEU A 192 5.88 13.09 -22.58
CA LEU A 192 6.72 11.93 -22.26
C LEU A 192 7.78 11.72 -23.36
N LYS A 193 7.38 11.65 -24.64
CA LYS A 193 8.31 11.49 -25.76
C LYS A 193 9.35 12.61 -25.88
N GLU A 194 9.02 13.83 -25.48
CA GLU A 194 9.99 14.94 -25.50
C GLU A 194 10.98 14.84 -24.33
N ALA A 195 10.51 14.48 -23.13
CA ALA A 195 11.35 14.27 -21.96
C ALA A 195 12.39 13.14 -22.14
N TYR A 196 12.13 12.21 -23.06
CA TYR A 196 12.98 11.05 -23.34
C TYR A 196 13.62 11.06 -24.74
N ALA A 197 13.51 12.15 -25.50
CA ALA A 197 13.95 12.22 -26.89
C ALA A 197 15.45 11.92 -27.08
N ASP A 198 16.30 12.25 -26.10
CA ASP A 198 17.75 12.00 -26.11
C ASP A 198 18.13 10.59 -25.59
N TYR A 199 17.16 9.79 -25.14
CA TYR A 199 17.39 8.49 -24.51
C TYR A 199 16.80 7.34 -25.33
N PHE A 200 15.48 7.29 -25.50
CA PHE A 200 14.77 6.21 -26.17
C PHE A 200 13.35 6.62 -26.57
N LYS A 201 12.71 5.81 -27.42
CA LYS A 201 11.30 5.98 -27.76
C LYS A 201 10.39 5.65 -26.57
N ILE A 202 9.24 6.32 -26.49
CA ILE A 202 8.19 6.07 -25.50
C ILE A 202 6.94 5.58 -26.21
N GLY A 203 6.51 4.37 -25.86
CA GLY A 203 5.37 3.70 -26.49
C GLY A 203 4.17 3.44 -25.58
N ALA A 204 3.04 3.12 -26.20
CA ALA A 204 1.83 2.65 -25.53
C ALA A 204 1.22 1.46 -26.30
N ALA A 205 0.71 0.47 -25.56
CA ALA A 205 -0.20 -0.53 -26.08
C ALA A 205 -1.61 0.05 -26.24
N VAL A 206 -2.26 -0.23 -27.35
CA VAL A 206 -3.56 0.37 -27.70
C VAL A 206 -4.49 -0.62 -28.38
N GLU A 207 -5.78 -0.40 -28.15
CA GLU A 207 -6.87 -0.94 -28.96
C GLU A 207 -7.36 0.09 -30.00
N PRO A 208 -7.92 -0.32 -31.15
CA PRO A 208 -8.30 0.60 -32.22
C PRO A 208 -9.30 1.70 -31.82
N TYR A 209 -10.13 1.48 -30.79
CA TYR A 209 -11.11 2.47 -30.36
C TYR A 209 -10.49 3.64 -29.57
N GLN A 210 -9.26 3.48 -29.06
CA GLN A 210 -8.53 4.50 -28.29
C GLN A 210 -7.74 5.48 -29.19
N LEU A 211 -7.77 5.29 -30.52
CA LEU A 211 -7.03 6.13 -31.48
C LEU A 211 -7.71 7.49 -31.74
N GLU A 212 -8.93 7.68 -31.26
CA GLU A 212 -9.74 8.89 -31.46
C GLU A 212 -10.03 9.58 -30.11
N GLY A 213 -10.76 10.71 -30.14
CA GLY A 213 -11.20 11.38 -28.91
C GLY A 213 -10.04 11.93 -28.07
N GLU A 214 -10.21 11.87 -26.74
CA GLU A 214 -9.22 12.37 -25.79
C GLU A 214 -8.04 11.40 -25.61
N HIS A 215 -8.26 10.08 -25.63
CA HIS A 215 -7.20 9.07 -25.70
C HIS A 215 -6.27 9.30 -26.89
N GLY A 216 -6.83 9.51 -28.09
CA GLY A 216 -6.05 9.83 -29.29
C GLY A 216 -5.24 11.13 -29.16
N LYS A 217 -5.71 12.11 -28.37
CA LYS A 217 -4.93 13.32 -28.09
C LYS A 217 -3.78 13.05 -27.10
N ILE A 218 -3.99 12.22 -26.08
CA ILE A 218 -2.92 11.75 -25.19
C ILE A 218 -1.84 11.04 -26.01
N LEU A 219 -2.22 10.10 -26.88
CA LEU A 219 -1.30 9.39 -27.77
C LEU A 219 -0.40 10.35 -28.54
N LYS A 220 -0.99 11.32 -29.23
CA LYS A 220 -0.25 12.32 -30.01
C LYS A 220 0.69 13.19 -29.17
N LYS A 221 0.26 13.56 -27.96
CA LYS A 221 1.05 14.41 -27.07
C LYS A 221 2.23 13.66 -26.46
N HIS A 222 2.02 12.43 -25.99
CA HIS A 222 2.94 11.76 -25.10
C HIS A 222 3.77 10.66 -25.75
N PHE A 223 3.31 10.02 -26.83
CA PHE A 223 3.93 8.78 -27.34
C PHE A 223 4.46 8.94 -28.77
N ASN A 224 5.51 8.19 -29.10
CA ASN A 224 6.12 8.13 -30.45
C ASN A 224 6.31 6.70 -30.98
N SER A 225 5.77 5.71 -30.28
CA SER A 225 5.75 4.28 -30.62
C SER A 225 4.40 3.69 -30.21
N LEU A 226 3.81 2.79 -31.00
CA LEU A 226 2.57 2.09 -30.61
C LEU A 226 2.71 0.57 -30.80
N THR A 227 2.09 -0.18 -29.89
CA THR A 227 1.92 -1.63 -30.00
C THR A 227 0.42 -1.94 -30.04
N ALA A 228 -0.01 -2.87 -30.90
CA ALA A 228 -1.38 -3.37 -30.86
C ALA A 228 -1.53 -4.36 -29.70
N GLU A 229 -2.45 -4.10 -28.76
CA GLU A 229 -2.59 -4.93 -27.55
C GLU A 229 -3.05 -6.36 -27.88
N ASN A 230 -4.10 -6.51 -28.71
CA ASN A 230 -4.63 -7.82 -29.10
C ASN A 230 -4.78 -8.02 -30.60
N VAL A 231 -5.13 -6.98 -31.36
CA VAL A 231 -5.59 -7.10 -32.76
C VAL A 231 -4.53 -7.54 -33.77
N MET A 232 -3.30 -7.80 -33.32
CA MET A 232 -2.21 -8.35 -34.13
C MET A 232 -1.69 -9.71 -33.65
N LYS A 233 -2.30 -10.30 -32.62
CA LYS A 233 -1.99 -11.65 -32.16
C LYS A 233 -2.49 -12.71 -33.15
N PRO A 234 -1.90 -13.93 -33.16
CA PRO A 234 -2.18 -14.93 -34.19
C PRO A 234 -3.66 -15.30 -34.33
N GLU A 235 -4.39 -15.42 -33.22
CA GLU A 235 -5.83 -15.72 -33.22
C GLU A 235 -6.68 -14.64 -33.89
N THR A 236 -6.30 -13.37 -33.77
CA THR A 236 -7.01 -12.28 -34.44
C THR A 236 -6.60 -12.14 -35.90
N VAL A 237 -5.30 -12.25 -36.17
CA VAL A 237 -4.74 -12.05 -37.52
C VAL A 237 -5.11 -13.19 -38.45
N GLN A 238 -5.14 -14.43 -37.96
CA GLN A 238 -5.39 -15.60 -38.78
C GLN A 238 -6.27 -16.64 -38.04
N PRO A 239 -7.55 -16.33 -37.79
CA PRO A 239 -8.45 -17.18 -37.02
C PRO A 239 -8.64 -18.57 -37.65
N GLU A 240 -8.62 -18.66 -38.99
CA GLU A 240 -8.71 -19.92 -39.75
C GLU A 240 -7.53 -20.07 -40.72
N GLU A 241 -7.15 -21.32 -41.06
CA GLU A 241 -6.04 -21.58 -41.98
C GLU A 241 -6.28 -20.90 -43.35
N GLY A 242 -5.39 -20.00 -43.75
CA GLY A 242 -5.49 -19.24 -45.00
C GLY A 242 -6.35 -17.96 -44.95
N GLU A 243 -7.15 -17.73 -43.91
CA GLU A 243 -8.04 -16.57 -43.80
C GLU A 243 -7.44 -15.50 -42.86
N PHE A 244 -7.04 -14.35 -43.43
CA PHE A 244 -6.37 -13.28 -42.69
C PHE A 244 -7.28 -12.07 -42.44
N ASN A 245 -7.21 -11.53 -41.23
CA ASN A 245 -7.90 -10.31 -40.83
C ASN A 245 -6.93 -9.26 -40.31
N PHE A 246 -6.59 -8.29 -41.17
CA PHE A 246 -5.70 -7.18 -40.81
C PHE A 246 -6.44 -5.90 -40.38
N THR A 247 -7.77 -5.94 -40.26
CA THR A 247 -8.60 -4.73 -40.12
C THR A 247 -8.24 -3.89 -38.88
N GLY A 248 -7.99 -4.54 -37.74
CA GLY A 248 -7.62 -3.85 -36.49
C GLY A 248 -6.22 -3.24 -36.56
N GLY A 249 -5.22 -4.05 -36.92
CA GLY A 249 -3.84 -3.59 -37.08
C GLY A 249 -3.67 -2.50 -38.15
N ASP A 250 -4.44 -2.54 -39.24
CA ASP A 250 -4.42 -1.51 -40.28
C ASP A 250 -4.86 -0.13 -39.79
N LYS A 251 -5.77 -0.06 -38.81
CA LYS A 251 -6.18 1.20 -38.17
C LYS A 251 -5.03 1.80 -37.37
N ILE A 252 -4.32 0.98 -36.59
CA ILE A 252 -3.18 1.41 -35.79
C ILE A 252 -2.02 1.84 -36.70
N ARG A 253 -1.68 1.03 -37.72
CA ARG A 253 -0.69 1.37 -38.76
C ARG A 253 -0.99 2.71 -39.44
N LYS A 254 -2.26 2.97 -39.76
CA LYS A 254 -2.66 4.24 -40.35
C LYS A 254 -2.41 5.39 -39.38
N PHE A 255 -2.82 5.24 -38.13
CA PHE A 255 -2.62 6.27 -37.10
C PHE A 255 -1.15 6.57 -36.85
N THR A 256 -0.28 5.54 -36.76
CA THR A 256 1.16 5.74 -36.55
C THR A 256 1.78 6.52 -37.72
N LYS A 257 1.46 6.16 -38.96
CA LYS A 257 1.89 6.90 -40.15
C LYS A 257 1.44 8.35 -40.19
N GLU A 258 0.17 8.61 -39.87
CA GLU A 258 -0.38 9.97 -39.88
C GLU A 258 0.22 10.88 -38.80
N ASN A 259 0.78 10.30 -37.74
CA ASN A 259 1.32 11.04 -36.59
C ASN A 259 2.83 10.85 -36.38
N GLU A 260 3.55 10.35 -37.40
CA GLU A 260 5.01 10.16 -37.39
C GLU A 260 5.51 9.31 -36.21
N MET A 261 4.72 8.29 -35.84
CA MET A 261 5.06 7.32 -34.81
C MET A 261 5.59 6.04 -35.45
N VAL A 262 6.44 5.31 -34.73
CA VAL A 262 6.80 3.94 -35.10
C VAL A 262 5.77 2.94 -34.57
N MET A 263 5.81 1.72 -35.09
CA MET A 263 4.91 0.66 -34.69
C MET A 263 5.70 -0.61 -34.39
N ARG A 264 5.43 -1.21 -33.22
CA ARG A 264 5.92 -2.53 -32.86
C ARG A 264 4.87 -3.57 -33.24
N GLY A 265 5.27 -4.62 -33.95
CA GLY A 265 4.42 -5.75 -34.29
C GLY A 265 4.42 -6.78 -33.16
N HIS A 266 3.26 -7.02 -32.56
CA HIS A 266 3.08 -7.94 -31.43
C HIS A 266 1.87 -8.85 -31.69
N THR A 267 2.03 -10.16 -31.86
CA THR A 267 3.27 -10.95 -31.99
C THR A 267 3.07 -12.06 -33.02
N LEU A 268 4.14 -12.57 -33.62
CA LEU A 268 4.07 -13.56 -34.71
C LEU A 268 3.89 -15.00 -34.19
N VAL A 269 4.57 -15.35 -33.10
CA VAL A 269 4.54 -16.70 -32.53
C VAL A 269 4.42 -16.61 -31.02
N TRP A 270 3.33 -17.13 -30.48
CA TRP A 270 3.08 -17.20 -29.04
C TRP A 270 2.39 -18.52 -28.68
N HIS A 271 2.50 -18.93 -27.42
CA HIS A 271 1.84 -20.13 -26.91
C HIS A 271 0.37 -19.89 -26.53
N SER A 272 -0.01 -18.62 -26.33
CA SER A 272 -1.37 -18.18 -26.03
C SER A 272 -1.96 -17.42 -27.23
N GLN A 273 -3.29 -17.25 -27.25
CA GLN A 273 -4.05 -16.56 -28.32
C GLN A 273 -3.60 -16.99 -29.73
N VAL A 274 -3.50 -18.30 -29.92
CA VAL A 274 -3.15 -18.97 -31.17
C VAL A 274 -4.21 -20.03 -31.48
N PRO A 275 -4.78 -20.07 -32.71
CA PRO A 275 -5.80 -21.05 -33.05
C PRO A 275 -5.28 -22.48 -33.08
N GLU A 276 -6.14 -23.42 -32.70
CA GLU A 276 -5.77 -24.85 -32.63
C GLU A 276 -5.38 -25.46 -33.99
N TRP A 277 -5.89 -24.90 -35.10
CA TRP A 277 -5.55 -25.38 -36.44
C TRP A 277 -4.05 -25.29 -36.76
N PHE A 278 -3.26 -24.49 -36.03
CA PHE A 278 -1.80 -24.53 -36.20
C PHE A 278 -1.24 -25.91 -35.85
N PHE A 279 -1.75 -26.51 -34.78
CA PHE A 279 -1.19 -27.68 -34.14
C PHE A 279 -1.90 -28.97 -34.52
N GLU A 280 -3.15 -28.90 -34.95
CA GLU A 280 -4.01 -30.07 -35.11
C GLU A 280 -4.43 -30.31 -36.58
N ASP A 281 -4.69 -31.57 -36.92
CA ASP A 281 -5.35 -31.97 -38.15
C ASP A 281 -6.89 -31.91 -38.03
N GLU A 282 -7.62 -32.26 -39.10
CA GLU A 282 -9.09 -32.22 -39.11
C GLU A 282 -9.71 -33.19 -38.09
N GLU A 283 -8.96 -34.19 -37.63
CA GLU A 283 -9.35 -35.17 -36.64
C GLU A 283 -8.94 -34.79 -35.19
N GLY A 284 -8.28 -33.65 -34.99
CA GLY A 284 -7.82 -33.17 -33.68
C GLY A 284 -6.52 -33.80 -33.18
N ASN A 285 -5.74 -34.46 -34.04
CA ASN A 285 -4.43 -35.00 -33.69
C ASN A 285 -3.32 -33.98 -33.94
N LEU A 286 -2.26 -34.01 -33.14
CA LEU A 286 -1.09 -33.16 -33.38
C LEU A 286 -0.46 -33.44 -34.75
N VAL A 287 -0.19 -32.39 -35.50
CA VAL A 287 0.44 -32.47 -36.81
C VAL A 287 1.94 -32.76 -36.72
N SER A 288 2.53 -33.16 -37.85
CA SER A 288 3.98 -33.34 -37.92
C SER A 288 4.72 -32.00 -37.82
N LYS A 289 6.00 -32.07 -37.41
CA LYS A 289 6.91 -30.93 -37.38
C LYS A 289 6.95 -30.16 -38.70
N GLU A 290 6.98 -30.87 -39.82
CA GLU A 290 7.03 -30.26 -41.15
C GLU A 290 5.78 -29.44 -41.45
N VAL A 291 4.61 -29.95 -41.06
CA VAL A 291 3.32 -29.26 -41.25
C VAL A 291 3.24 -28.02 -40.35
N LEU A 292 3.59 -28.15 -39.06
CA LEU A 292 3.58 -27.03 -38.13
C LEU A 292 4.50 -25.89 -38.60
N LEU A 293 5.74 -26.22 -38.96
CA LEU A 293 6.70 -25.23 -39.44
C LEU A 293 6.25 -24.60 -40.76
N ASP A 294 5.58 -25.35 -41.65
CA ASP A 294 5.02 -24.78 -42.87
C ASP A 294 3.87 -23.79 -42.60
N ARG A 295 2.95 -24.15 -41.71
CA ARG A 295 1.86 -23.26 -41.26
C ARG A 295 2.40 -21.98 -40.62
N MET A 296 3.34 -22.11 -39.70
CA MET A 296 4.02 -20.98 -39.04
C MET A 296 4.69 -20.05 -40.05
N ARG A 297 5.45 -20.61 -41.00
CA ARG A 297 6.12 -19.80 -42.03
C ARG A 297 5.13 -19.05 -42.91
N LYS A 298 4.02 -19.67 -43.32
CA LYS A 298 2.98 -19.01 -44.12
C LYS A 298 2.29 -17.89 -43.34
N HIS A 299 2.04 -18.10 -42.04
CA HIS A 299 1.52 -17.06 -41.16
C HIS A 299 2.48 -15.86 -41.09
N ILE A 300 3.74 -16.11 -40.75
CA ILE A 300 4.79 -15.08 -40.68
C ILE A 300 4.94 -14.35 -42.03
N GLU A 301 5.00 -15.10 -43.13
CA GLU A 301 5.11 -14.54 -44.49
C GLU A 301 3.97 -13.60 -44.80
N LYS A 302 2.71 -14.04 -44.65
CA LYS A 302 1.56 -13.20 -45.01
C LYS A 302 1.41 -11.99 -44.10
N THR A 303 1.61 -12.16 -42.80
CA THR A 303 1.52 -11.06 -41.84
C THR A 303 2.61 -10.02 -42.08
N MET A 304 3.87 -10.43 -42.18
CA MET A 304 4.97 -9.49 -42.40
C MET A 304 4.99 -8.90 -43.81
N GLU A 305 4.59 -9.64 -44.85
CA GLU A 305 4.44 -9.09 -46.21
C GLU A 305 3.43 -7.93 -46.23
N HIS A 306 2.33 -8.04 -45.47
CA HIS A 306 1.29 -7.02 -45.42
C HIS A 306 1.74 -5.74 -44.71
N TYR A 307 2.59 -5.84 -43.69
CA TYR A 307 3.10 -4.71 -42.89
C TYR A 307 4.53 -4.27 -43.25
N LYS A 308 5.11 -4.84 -44.31
CA LYS A 308 6.51 -4.62 -44.68
C LYS A 308 6.85 -3.13 -44.82
N GLY A 309 7.92 -2.70 -44.14
CA GLY A 309 8.39 -1.31 -44.12
C GLY A 309 7.55 -0.35 -43.26
N ASP A 310 6.49 -0.81 -42.62
CA ASP A 310 5.63 0.00 -41.75
C ASP A 310 5.82 -0.28 -40.25
N ILE A 311 6.50 -1.39 -39.92
CA ILE A 311 6.79 -1.84 -38.56
C ILE A 311 8.31 -1.79 -38.36
N ASP A 312 8.76 -1.15 -37.27
CA ASP A 312 10.18 -0.97 -36.99
C ASP A 312 10.78 -2.14 -36.20
N SER A 313 9.94 -2.84 -35.45
CA SER A 313 10.33 -3.95 -34.59
C SER A 313 9.21 -4.99 -34.46
N TRP A 314 9.58 -6.27 -34.43
CA TRP A 314 8.65 -7.38 -34.25
C TRP A 314 9.02 -8.20 -33.03
N ASP A 315 8.04 -8.48 -32.18
CA ASP A 315 8.11 -9.59 -31.24
C ASP A 315 7.87 -10.87 -32.06
N VAL A 316 8.96 -11.51 -32.50
CA VAL A 316 8.91 -12.69 -33.38
C VAL A 316 8.45 -13.92 -32.62
N VAL A 317 8.99 -14.11 -31.41
CA VAL A 317 8.60 -15.17 -30.49
C VAL A 317 8.34 -14.55 -29.12
N ASN A 318 7.15 -14.82 -28.59
CA ASN A 318 6.70 -14.35 -27.29
C ASN A 318 6.68 -15.49 -26.26
N GLU A 319 7.19 -15.22 -25.06
CA GLU A 319 7.05 -16.04 -23.84
C GLU A 319 7.47 -17.52 -23.99
N ALA A 320 8.58 -17.74 -24.68
CA ALA A 320 9.12 -19.07 -24.94
C ALA A 320 9.88 -19.68 -23.75
N ILE A 321 10.17 -18.91 -22.69
CA ILE A 321 10.95 -19.37 -21.54
C ILE A 321 10.02 -19.72 -20.37
N ASP A 322 10.31 -20.84 -19.70
CA ASP A 322 9.65 -21.26 -18.46
C ASP A 322 10.66 -21.97 -17.55
N PRO A 323 11.08 -21.35 -16.43
CA PRO A 323 12.02 -21.95 -15.48
C PRO A 323 11.48 -23.22 -14.81
N ALA A 324 10.15 -23.38 -14.72
CA ALA A 324 9.52 -24.56 -14.14
C ALA A 324 9.48 -25.75 -15.12
N SER A 325 9.89 -25.55 -16.38
CA SER A 325 9.96 -26.61 -17.37
C SER A 325 10.88 -27.73 -16.91
N THR A 326 10.37 -28.97 -16.92
CA THR A 326 11.14 -30.17 -16.56
C THR A 326 12.18 -30.57 -17.61
N GLU A 327 12.19 -29.87 -18.75
CA GLU A 327 13.12 -30.08 -19.86
C GLU A 327 14.45 -29.36 -19.59
N THR A 328 15.57 -29.99 -19.95
CA THR A 328 16.92 -29.45 -19.69
C THR A 328 17.23 -28.12 -20.39
N SER A 329 16.38 -27.70 -21.34
CA SER A 329 16.54 -26.49 -22.15
C SER A 329 15.97 -25.22 -21.51
N GLY A 330 15.10 -25.32 -20.50
CA GLY A 330 14.39 -24.17 -19.90
C GLY A 330 13.37 -23.49 -20.84
N LEU A 331 13.05 -24.14 -21.97
CA LEU A 331 12.00 -23.70 -22.89
C LEU A 331 10.63 -24.18 -22.38
N ARG A 332 9.62 -23.33 -22.56
CA ARG A 332 8.23 -23.61 -22.21
C ARG A 332 7.73 -24.85 -22.94
N ASN A 333 7.07 -25.75 -22.20
CA ASN A 333 6.45 -26.95 -22.75
C ASN A 333 5.14 -26.66 -23.50
N SER A 334 5.21 -25.88 -24.59
CA SER A 334 4.09 -25.52 -25.47
C SER A 334 3.91 -26.52 -26.61
N LYS A 335 2.74 -26.52 -27.29
CA LYS A 335 2.53 -27.33 -28.50
C LYS A 335 3.59 -27.04 -29.59
N TRP A 336 4.05 -25.79 -29.70
CA TRP A 336 5.20 -25.41 -30.54
C TRP A 336 6.45 -26.24 -30.23
N TYR A 337 6.84 -26.28 -28.96
CA TYR A 337 8.04 -26.99 -28.51
C TYR A 337 7.88 -28.51 -28.57
N GLN A 338 6.71 -29.04 -28.19
CA GLN A 338 6.43 -30.48 -28.24
C GLN A 338 6.54 -31.05 -29.66
N ILE A 339 6.07 -30.31 -30.66
CA ILE A 339 6.05 -30.77 -32.05
C ILE A 339 7.39 -30.48 -32.76
N ALA A 340 7.95 -29.28 -32.59
CA ALA A 340 9.09 -28.82 -33.38
C ALA A 340 10.42 -28.72 -32.62
N GLY A 341 10.42 -28.81 -31.28
CA GLY A 341 11.58 -28.51 -30.45
C GLY A 341 11.98 -27.03 -30.56
N ILE A 342 13.27 -26.71 -30.47
CA ILE A 342 13.75 -25.33 -30.64
C ILE A 342 13.63 -24.79 -32.08
N ASP A 343 13.39 -25.66 -33.05
CA ASP A 343 13.44 -25.29 -34.48
C ASP A 343 12.33 -24.30 -34.87
N TYR A 344 11.21 -24.24 -34.15
CA TYR A 344 10.19 -23.20 -34.43
C TYR A 344 10.73 -21.79 -34.16
N ILE A 345 11.55 -21.60 -33.12
CA ILE A 345 12.19 -20.31 -32.82
C ILE A 345 13.16 -19.96 -33.95
N LYS A 346 14.05 -20.90 -34.31
CA LYS A 346 15.06 -20.70 -35.36
C LYS A 346 14.42 -20.33 -36.70
N GLU A 347 13.44 -21.11 -37.14
CA GLU A 347 12.73 -20.88 -38.40
C GLU A 347 11.93 -19.58 -38.37
N ALA A 348 11.29 -19.22 -37.26
CA ALA A 348 10.55 -17.97 -37.16
C ALA A 348 11.46 -16.75 -37.42
N PHE A 349 12.62 -16.67 -36.76
CA PHE A 349 13.57 -15.57 -36.95
C PHE A 349 14.20 -15.56 -38.34
N ILE A 350 14.62 -16.73 -38.86
CA ILE A 350 15.20 -16.83 -40.21
C ILE A 350 14.21 -16.32 -41.26
N HIS A 351 12.94 -16.72 -41.15
CA HIS A 351 11.92 -16.35 -42.12
C HIS A 351 11.49 -14.90 -41.97
N ALA A 352 11.31 -14.40 -40.75
CA ALA A 352 11.03 -12.99 -40.50
C ALA A 352 12.09 -12.08 -41.15
N ASN A 353 13.37 -12.36 -40.89
CA ASN A 353 14.50 -11.61 -41.46
C ASN A 353 14.56 -11.69 -42.99
N LYS A 354 14.11 -12.80 -43.58
CA LYS A 354 14.06 -12.94 -45.04
C LYS A 354 12.98 -12.05 -45.67
N ILE A 355 11.86 -11.85 -44.98
CA ILE A 355 10.72 -11.08 -45.49
C ILE A 355 11.00 -9.59 -45.37
N ASP A 356 11.42 -9.14 -44.20
CA ASP A 356 11.75 -7.74 -43.93
C ASP A 356 13.06 -7.63 -43.11
N PRO A 357 14.23 -7.58 -43.77
CA PRO A 357 15.52 -7.49 -43.08
C PRO A 357 15.79 -6.11 -42.45
N GLU A 358 14.93 -5.12 -42.70
CA GLU A 358 15.07 -3.78 -42.09
C GLU A 358 14.31 -3.68 -40.76
N ALA A 359 13.33 -4.56 -40.52
CA ALA A 359 12.61 -4.61 -39.25
C ALA A 359 13.43 -5.35 -38.19
N LYS A 360 13.49 -4.79 -36.98
CA LYS A 360 14.26 -5.36 -35.87
C LYS A 360 13.53 -6.53 -35.23
N LEU A 361 14.22 -7.65 -35.03
CA LEU A 361 13.60 -8.90 -34.57
C LEU A 361 13.91 -9.18 -33.10
N TYR A 362 12.86 -9.26 -32.29
CA TYR A 362 12.93 -9.45 -30.85
C TYR A 362 12.38 -10.80 -30.41
N ILE A 363 13.02 -11.38 -29.39
CA ILE A 363 12.41 -12.38 -28.51
C ILE A 363 11.90 -11.65 -27.26
N ASN A 364 10.62 -11.79 -26.93
CA ASN A 364 9.95 -11.03 -25.88
C ASN A 364 9.46 -11.96 -24.75
N ASP A 365 9.64 -11.58 -23.48
CA ASP A 365 9.21 -12.42 -22.35
C ASP A 365 8.97 -11.63 -21.05
N TYR A 366 8.06 -12.14 -20.20
CA TYR A 366 7.75 -11.59 -18.88
C TYR A 366 8.73 -12.07 -17.80
N SER A 367 8.72 -11.39 -16.65
CA SER A 367 9.54 -11.68 -15.48
C SER A 367 11.05 -11.69 -15.70
N LEU A 368 11.58 -11.27 -16.86
CA LEU A 368 13.03 -11.19 -17.07
C LEU A 368 13.72 -10.21 -16.11
N LEU A 369 13.00 -9.17 -15.70
CA LEU A 369 13.49 -8.19 -14.73
C LEU A 369 13.44 -8.70 -13.27
N SER A 370 12.58 -9.68 -12.97
CA SER A 370 12.28 -10.12 -11.60
C SER A 370 12.75 -11.53 -11.26
N ASP A 371 12.85 -12.43 -12.23
CA ASP A 371 13.23 -13.83 -12.05
C ASP A 371 14.67 -14.09 -12.56
N PRO A 372 15.64 -14.29 -11.65
CA PRO A 372 17.02 -14.58 -12.02
C PRO A 372 17.20 -15.86 -12.85
N ALA A 373 16.40 -16.89 -12.61
CA ALA A 373 16.49 -18.16 -13.35
C ALA A 373 15.99 -17.96 -14.79
N LYS A 374 14.86 -17.27 -14.95
CA LYS A 374 14.32 -16.94 -16.28
C LYS A 374 15.26 -16.06 -17.08
N ARG A 375 15.84 -15.03 -16.46
CA ARG A 375 16.90 -14.20 -17.05
C ARG A 375 18.06 -15.03 -17.58
N ASP A 376 18.56 -15.95 -16.74
CA ASP A 376 19.75 -16.74 -17.06
C ASP A 376 19.49 -17.73 -18.21
N ILE A 377 18.27 -18.29 -18.28
CA ILE A 377 17.83 -19.12 -19.41
C ILE A 377 17.73 -18.28 -20.68
N MET A 378 17.06 -17.11 -20.64
CA MET A 378 16.93 -16.22 -21.80
C MET A 378 18.30 -15.83 -22.36
N TYR A 379 19.23 -15.41 -21.49
CA TYR A 379 20.60 -15.07 -21.89
C TYR A 379 21.29 -16.24 -22.61
N ARG A 380 21.18 -17.46 -22.06
CA ARG A 380 21.79 -18.65 -22.68
C ARG A 380 21.16 -18.94 -24.04
N VAL A 381 19.84 -18.94 -24.13
CA VAL A 381 19.11 -19.23 -25.38
C VAL A 381 19.50 -18.23 -26.46
N VAL A 382 19.45 -16.93 -26.18
CA VAL A 382 19.81 -15.90 -27.18
C VAL A 382 21.28 -16.01 -27.57
N LYS A 383 22.19 -16.24 -26.61
CA LYS A 383 23.61 -16.45 -26.89
C LYS A 383 23.87 -17.64 -27.83
N GLU A 384 23.19 -18.76 -27.59
CA GLU A 384 23.29 -19.96 -28.42
C GLU A 384 22.74 -19.70 -29.83
N LEU A 385 21.57 -19.05 -29.95
CA LEU A 385 20.96 -18.70 -31.24
C LEU A 385 21.82 -17.72 -32.04
N LEU A 386 22.41 -16.70 -31.40
CA LEU A 386 23.36 -15.78 -32.03
C LEU A 386 24.61 -16.52 -32.51
N ALA A 387 25.14 -17.46 -31.73
CA ALA A 387 26.31 -18.27 -32.12
C ALA A 387 26.01 -19.18 -33.33
N GLU A 388 24.75 -19.58 -33.52
CA GLU A 388 24.28 -20.30 -34.70
C GLU A 388 23.96 -19.39 -35.90
N GLY A 389 24.06 -18.06 -35.75
CA GLY A 389 23.78 -17.09 -36.81
C GLY A 389 22.30 -16.80 -37.02
N ILE A 390 21.45 -17.08 -36.03
CA ILE A 390 20.03 -16.72 -36.05
C ILE A 390 19.91 -15.19 -35.89
N PRO A 391 19.12 -14.50 -36.74
CA PRO A 391 19.05 -13.04 -36.77
C PRO A 391 18.14 -12.51 -35.65
N ILE A 392 18.67 -12.44 -34.43
CA ILE A 392 18.03 -11.80 -33.29
C ILE A 392 18.68 -10.44 -33.09
N ASP A 393 17.93 -9.37 -33.28
CA ASP A 393 18.42 -8.01 -33.06
C ASP A 393 18.33 -7.60 -31.60
N GLY A 394 17.36 -8.14 -30.84
CA GLY A 394 17.10 -7.67 -29.50
C GLY A 394 16.33 -8.59 -28.57
N ILE A 395 16.30 -8.21 -27.30
CA ILE A 395 15.52 -8.85 -26.23
C ILE A 395 14.48 -7.85 -25.72
N GLY A 396 13.21 -8.26 -25.77
CA GLY A 396 12.08 -7.56 -25.19
C GLY A 396 11.83 -8.03 -23.75
N MET A 397 11.80 -7.09 -22.82
CA MET A 397 11.45 -7.34 -21.43
C MET A 397 10.10 -6.68 -21.18
N GLN A 398 9.04 -7.49 -21.00
CA GLN A 398 7.66 -6.97 -20.86
C GLN A 398 7.59 -5.92 -19.75
N GLY A 399 8.01 -6.27 -18.55
CA GLY A 399 8.05 -5.31 -17.45
C GLY A 399 6.73 -5.20 -16.69
N HIS A 400 5.90 -6.24 -16.70
CA HIS A 400 4.84 -6.42 -15.71
C HIS A 400 5.47 -6.59 -14.32
N ILE A 401 5.39 -5.53 -13.50
CA ILE A 401 6.02 -5.45 -12.19
C ILE A 401 5.00 -5.03 -11.14
N ASN A 402 5.42 -4.96 -9.88
CA ASN A 402 4.61 -4.34 -8.83
C ASN A 402 5.35 -3.21 -8.13
N ILE A 403 4.63 -2.52 -7.25
CA ILE A 403 5.11 -1.33 -6.55
C ILE A 403 6.35 -1.57 -5.68
N GLU A 404 6.68 -2.82 -5.34
CA GLU A 404 7.83 -3.18 -4.49
C GLU A 404 8.89 -4.05 -5.20
N SER A 405 8.51 -4.76 -6.26
CA SER A 405 9.35 -5.77 -6.91
C SER A 405 9.34 -5.61 -8.43
N PRO A 406 10.50 -5.81 -9.11
CA PRO A 406 11.80 -6.23 -8.58
C PRO A 406 12.70 -5.07 -8.15
N SER A 407 13.68 -5.29 -7.26
CA SER A 407 14.60 -4.24 -6.84
C SER A 407 15.38 -3.62 -8.02
N ILE A 408 15.82 -2.36 -7.88
CA ILE A 408 16.61 -1.67 -8.92
C ILE A 408 17.89 -2.44 -9.26
N ALA A 409 18.57 -2.99 -8.26
CA ALA A 409 19.76 -3.81 -8.45
C ALA A 409 19.47 -5.10 -9.26
N ALA A 410 18.30 -5.72 -9.08
CA ALA A 410 17.90 -6.89 -9.86
C ALA A 410 17.64 -6.51 -11.33
N MET A 411 16.96 -5.39 -11.58
CA MET A 411 16.74 -4.86 -12.93
C MET A 411 18.07 -4.52 -13.62
N GLU A 412 18.96 -3.80 -12.93
CA GLU A 412 20.28 -3.41 -13.43
C GLU A 412 21.09 -4.63 -13.89
N LYS A 413 21.16 -5.66 -13.03
CA LYS A 413 21.83 -6.92 -13.35
C LYS A 413 21.24 -7.63 -14.59
N THR A 414 19.94 -7.51 -14.83
CA THR A 414 19.31 -8.00 -16.06
C THR A 414 19.75 -7.20 -17.28
N LEU A 415 19.68 -5.87 -17.20
CA LEU A 415 20.05 -4.97 -18.30
C LEU A 415 21.53 -5.16 -18.69
N GLU A 416 22.45 -5.18 -17.73
CA GLU A 416 23.88 -5.44 -17.98
C GLU A 416 24.11 -6.79 -18.68
N LYS A 417 23.44 -7.83 -18.17
CA LYS A 417 23.62 -9.18 -18.69
C LYS A 417 23.16 -9.30 -20.13
N PHE A 418 22.00 -8.76 -20.48
CA PHE A 418 21.50 -8.80 -21.84
C PHE A 418 22.28 -7.85 -22.77
N ALA A 419 22.63 -6.64 -22.32
CA ALA A 419 23.47 -5.73 -23.09
C ALA A 419 24.84 -6.35 -23.46
N SER A 420 25.38 -7.23 -22.60
CA SER A 420 26.65 -7.94 -22.88
C SER A 420 26.61 -8.88 -24.10
N LEU A 421 25.42 -9.21 -24.62
CA LEU A 421 25.26 -9.96 -25.86
C LEU A 421 25.45 -9.10 -27.12
N GLY A 422 25.48 -7.76 -26.98
CA GLY A 422 25.56 -6.83 -28.10
C GLY A 422 24.28 -6.74 -28.92
N VAL A 423 23.14 -7.04 -28.29
CA VAL A 423 21.79 -6.92 -28.88
C VAL A 423 21.09 -5.68 -28.33
N ASP A 424 20.09 -5.18 -29.06
CA ASP A 424 19.23 -4.09 -28.61
C ASP A 424 18.32 -4.54 -27.47
N LEU A 425 18.01 -3.66 -26.52
CA LEU A 425 17.06 -3.91 -25.43
C LEU A 425 15.81 -3.05 -25.61
N GLN A 426 14.65 -3.61 -25.29
CA GLN A 426 13.40 -2.84 -25.19
C GLN A 426 12.62 -3.27 -23.94
N ILE A 427 12.04 -2.29 -23.26
CA ILE A 427 10.97 -2.52 -22.28
C ILE A 427 9.66 -2.43 -23.07
N THR A 428 8.87 -3.50 -23.07
CA THR A 428 7.85 -3.69 -24.11
C THR A 428 6.41 -3.56 -23.63
N GLU A 429 6.15 -3.78 -22.34
CA GLU A 429 4.80 -3.93 -21.76
C GLU A 429 4.77 -3.43 -20.29
N LEU A 430 5.42 -2.29 -20.01
CA LEU A 430 5.56 -1.81 -18.64
C LEU A 430 4.21 -1.38 -18.05
N ASP A 431 3.81 -2.05 -16.98
CA ASP A 431 2.77 -1.64 -16.07
C ASP A 431 3.20 -1.99 -14.63
N MET A 432 2.64 -1.29 -13.65
CA MET A 432 3.04 -1.45 -12.25
C MET A 432 1.83 -1.68 -11.36
N SER A 433 1.60 -2.94 -11.01
CA SER A 433 0.59 -3.30 -10.03
C SER A 433 0.85 -2.60 -8.71
N VAL A 434 -0.16 -1.92 -8.16
CA VAL A 434 -0.08 -1.32 -6.82
C VAL A 434 -0.15 -2.36 -5.69
N TYR A 435 -0.44 -3.62 -6.06
CA TYR A 435 -0.51 -4.76 -5.17
C TYR A 435 0.73 -5.65 -5.32
N THR A 436 1.19 -6.23 -4.22
CA THR A 436 2.33 -7.17 -4.21
C THR A 436 1.90 -8.64 -4.35
N ASN A 437 0.63 -8.94 -4.07
CA ASN A 437 0.06 -10.29 -4.18
C ASN A 437 -1.46 -10.26 -4.44
N ASN A 438 -2.05 -11.46 -4.61
CA ASN A 438 -3.47 -11.62 -4.94
C ASN A 438 -4.42 -11.48 -3.73
N ASN A 439 -3.92 -11.58 -2.49
CA ASN A 439 -4.71 -11.51 -1.26
C ASN A 439 -4.84 -10.08 -0.72
N GLN A 440 -3.95 -9.17 -1.15
CA GLN A 440 -3.96 -7.79 -0.72
C GLN A 440 -5.19 -7.04 -1.29
N SER A 441 -5.83 -6.19 -0.51
CA SER A 441 -6.90 -5.29 -0.96
C SER A 441 -6.60 -3.86 -0.55
N TYR A 442 -7.19 -2.90 -1.25
CA TYR A 442 -7.23 -1.50 -0.84
C TYR A 442 -8.68 -1.04 -0.99
N ASP A 443 -9.17 -0.27 -0.03
CA ASP A 443 -10.51 0.32 -0.10
C ASP A 443 -10.61 1.38 -1.20
N SER A 444 -9.50 2.07 -1.46
CA SER A 444 -9.38 3.07 -2.53
C SER A 444 -7.92 3.27 -2.97
N PHE A 445 -7.72 3.99 -4.07
CA PHE A 445 -6.39 4.43 -4.48
C PHE A 445 -5.97 5.68 -3.68
N SER A 446 -5.34 5.46 -2.53
CA SER A 446 -4.95 6.53 -1.61
C SER A 446 -3.86 7.44 -2.21
N LYS A 447 -3.73 8.66 -1.66
CA LYS A 447 -2.68 9.62 -2.07
C LYS A 447 -1.29 9.03 -1.80
N GLU A 448 -1.11 8.35 -0.68
CA GLU A 448 0.13 7.72 -0.23
C GLU A 448 0.55 6.63 -1.22
N LEU A 449 -0.41 5.78 -1.62
CA LEU A 449 -0.19 4.73 -2.60
C LEU A 449 0.19 5.31 -3.98
N ALA A 450 -0.48 6.39 -4.39
CA ALA A 450 -0.16 7.10 -5.63
C ALA A 450 1.25 7.71 -5.60
N VAL A 451 1.65 8.31 -4.47
CA VAL A 451 2.99 8.89 -4.28
C VAL A 451 4.06 7.79 -4.27
N LYS A 452 3.85 6.69 -3.56
CA LYS A 452 4.76 5.52 -3.56
C LYS A 452 4.96 5.00 -4.99
N GLN A 453 3.88 4.88 -5.77
CA GLN A 453 3.96 4.50 -7.19
C GLN A 453 4.76 5.54 -8.01
N GLY A 454 4.58 6.84 -7.73
CA GLY A 454 5.35 7.94 -8.29
C GLY A 454 6.86 7.80 -8.10
N HIS A 455 7.28 7.62 -6.86
CA HIS A 455 8.69 7.40 -6.51
C HIS A 455 9.25 6.14 -7.16
N ARG A 456 8.43 5.08 -7.22
CA ARG A 456 8.84 3.82 -7.84
C ARG A 456 9.12 3.95 -9.33
N TYR A 457 8.24 4.64 -10.07
CA TYR A 457 8.47 4.96 -11.47
C TYR A 457 9.72 5.82 -11.68
N ARG A 458 9.97 6.80 -10.80
CA ARG A 458 11.20 7.62 -10.84
C ARG A 458 12.46 6.77 -10.78
N GLU A 459 12.56 5.86 -9.82
CA GLU A 459 13.73 4.99 -9.66
C GLU A 459 13.99 4.15 -10.91
N ILE A 460 12.94 3.53 -11.44
CA ILE A 460 13.01 2.65 -12.60
C ILE A 460 13.41 3.43 -13.86
N PHE A 461 12.81 4.58 -14.11
CA PHE A 461 13.15 5.39 -15.27
C PHE A 461 14.53 6.06 -15.16
N ASN A 462 15.01 6.34 -13.95
CA ASN A 462 16.40 6.76 -13.73
C ASN A 462 17.39 5.64 -14.09
N LEU A 463 17.08 4.39 -13.76
CA LEU A 463 17.86 3.25 -14.21
C LEU A 463 17.81 3.14 -15.74
N PHE A 464 16.64 3.22 -16.36
CA PHE A 464 16.53 3.11 -17.83
C PHE A 464 17.33 4.19 -18.57
N LYS A 465 17.37 5.43 -18.06
CA LYS A 465 18.21 6.49 -18.63
C LYS A 465 19.70 6.14 -18.60
N GLN A 466 20.19 5.48 -17.55
CA GLN A 466 21.58 5.03 -17.43
C GLN A 466 21.94 3.97 -18.49
N TYR A 467 20.95 3.19 -18.94
CA TYR A 467 21.11 2.17 -19.98
C TYR A 467 20.59 2.61 -21.36
N SER A 468 20.48 3.91 -21.61
CA SER A 468 19.98 4.46 -22.89
C SER A 468 20.84 4.11 -24.11
N ASP A 469 22.12 3.77 -23.91
CA ASP A 469 22.97 3.23 -24.98
C ASP A 469 22.54 1.83 -25.45
N SER A 470 21.75 1.09 -24.65
CA SER A 470 21.26 -0.26 -24.94
C SER A 470 19.75 -0.33 -25.09
N ILE A 471 18.99 0.49 -24.34
CA ILE A 471 17.53 0.54 -24.39
C ILE A 471 17.10 1.47 -25.52
N THR A 472 16.36 0.94 -26.50
CA THR A 472 15.91 1.71 -27.67
C THR A 472 14.45 2.18 -27.57
N ASN A 473 13.63 1.52 -26.74
CA ASN A 473 12.22 1.85 -26.54
C ASN A 473 11.73 1.37 -25.17
N VAL A 474 10.87 2.17 -24.53
CA VAL A 474 10.08 1.81 -23.34
C VAL A 474 8.60 2.00 -23.67
N THR A 475 7.83 0.91 -23.70
CA THR A 475 6.38 0.91 -23.96
C THR A 475 5.62 0.62 -22.68
N LEU A 476 4.60 1.44 -22.39
CA LEU A 476 3.62 1.17 -21.34
C LEU A 476 2.52 0.23 -21.88
N TRP A 477 2.05 -0.72 -21.07
CA TRP A 477 0.98 -1.64 -21.48
C TRP A 477 -0.43 -1.05 -21.27
N GLY A 478 -0.63 0.11 -21.90
CA GLY A 478 -1.85 0.89 -21.86
C GLY A 478 -1.57 2.39 -21.93
N ILE A 479 -2.63 3.19 -21.86
CA ILE A 479 -2.56 4.66 -21.92
C ILE A 479 -2.94 5.27 -20.57
N VAL A 480 -4.06 4.82 -20.02
CA VAL A 480 -4.82 5.41 -18.90
C VAL A 480 -5.49 4.28 -18.11
N ASP A 481 -5.65 4.47 -16.80
CA ASP A 481 -6.23 3.45 -15.90
C ASP A 481 -7.70 3.08 -16.20
N ASP A 482 -8.36 3.72 -17.18
CA ASP A 482 -9.70 3.33 -17.64
C ASP A 482 -9.68 2.11 -18.58
N HIS A 483 -8.50 1.75 -19.09
CA HIS A 483 -8.29 0.55 -19.90
C HIS A 483 -6.94 -0.07 -19.55
N THR A 484 -6.98 -1.14 -18.76
CA THR A 484 -5.83 -1.99 -18.43
C THR A 484 -6.30 -3.44 -18.29
N TRP A 485 -5.49 -4.38 -18.76
CA TRP A 485 -5.74 -5.81 -18.63
C TRP A 485 -5.71 -6.30 -17.16
N LEU A 486 -5.14 -5.50 -16.25
CA LEU A 486 -5.12 -5.80 -14.82
C LEU A 486 -6.43 -5.49 -14.10
N THR A 487 -7.43 -4.93 -14.81
CA THR A 487 -8.81 -4.85 -14.34
C THR A 487 -9.47 -6.20 -14.62
N GLY A 488 -9.71 -6.98 -13.56
CA GLY A 488 -10.35 -8.30 -13.68
C GLY A 488 -9.40 -9.50 -13.69
N PHE A 489 -8.09 -9.25 -13.79
CA PHE A 489 -7.07 -10.30 -13.80
C PHE A 489 -5.80 -9.85 -13.04
N PRO A 490 -5.14 -10.73 -12.26
CA PRO A 490 -5.54 -12.10 -11.92
C PRO A 490 -6.67 -12.17 -10.89
N VAL A 491 -7.07 -11.02 -10.34
CA VAL A 491 -8.14 -10.87 -9.34
C VAL A 491 -9.08 -9.75 -9.82
N GLU A 492 -10.37 -9.91 -9.61
CA GLU A 492 -11.39 -8.90 -9.93
C GLU A 492 -11.26 -7.69 -9.00
N ARG A 493 -10.48 -6.68 -9.43
CA ARG A 493 -10.27 -5.40 -8.75
C ARG A 493 -9.66 -4.37 -9.70
N ASN A 494 -9.69 -3.09 -9.32
CA ASN A 494 -8.94 -2.04 -10.01
C ASN A 494 -7.46 -2.08 -9.59
N ASN A 495 -6.54 -1.88 -10.53
CA ASN A 495 -5.10 -2.02 -10.31
C ASN A 495 -4.32 -0.70 -10.40
N TRP A 496 -4.94 0.36 -10.95
CA TRP A 496 -4.32 1.67 -11.22
C TRP A 496 -2.85 1.63 -11.69
N PRO A 497 -2.49 0.86 -12.74
CA PRO A 497 -1.09 0.50 -12.96
C PRO A 497 -0.36 1.44 -13.93
N LEU A 498 -1.01 2.46 -14.48
CA LEU A 498 -0.47 3.35 -15.52
C LEU A 498 -0.19 4.77 -15.02
N LEU A 499 0.29 5.64 -15.91
CA LEU A 499 0.73 7.00 -15.56
C LEU A 499 -0.41 8.03 -15.46
N PHE A 500 -1.58 7.70 -16.02
CA PHE A 500 -2.74 8.59 -16.07
C PHE A 500 -3.95 7.89 -15.45
N ASP A 501 -4.74 8.65 -14.69
CA ASP A 501 -5.96 8.12 -14.05
C ASP A 501 -7.12 7.94 -15.06
N GLN A 502 -8.26 7.44 -14.56
CA GLN A 502 -9.47 7.22 -15.35
C GLN A 502 -10.12 8.52 -15.88
N SER A 503 -9.72 9.67 -15.32
CA SER A 503 -10.11 11.01 -15.75
C SER A 503 -9.12 11.64 -16.74
N LEU A 504 -8.13 10.87 -17.21
CA LEU A 504 -7.09 11.28 -18.15
C LEU A 504 -6.12 12.34 -17.57
N LYS A 505 -5.99 12.39 -16.23
CA LYS A 505 -5.08 13.30 -15.52
C LYS A 505 -3.78 12.61 -15.15
N ALA A 506 -2.70 13.39 -15.09
CA ALA A 506 -1.40 12.89 -14.69
C ALA A 506 -1.40 12.47 -13.21
N LYS A 507 -1.04 11.21 -12.94
CA LYS A 507 -0.80 10.71 -11.58
C LYS A 507 0.60 11.13 -11.08
N PRO A 508 0.92 10.99 -9.78
CA PRO A 508 2.30 11.09 -9.33
C PRO A 508 3.26 10.17 -10.12
N ALA A 509 2.80 8.99 -10.55
CA ALA A 509 3.51 8.13 -11.51
C ALA A 509 4.04 8.88 -12.74
N PHE A 510 3.21 9.70 -13.39
CA PHE A 510 3.63 10.54 -14.52
C PHE A 510 4.75 11.50 -14.13
N TRP A 511 4.61 12.21 -13.01
CA TRP A 511 5.62 13.17 -12.53
C TRP A 511 6.92 12.49 -12.17
N GLY A 512 6.89 11.30 -11.58
CA GLY A 512 8.09 10.50 -11.33
C GLY A 512 8.88 10.18 -12.60
N VAL A 513 8.20 10.06 -13.74
CA VAL A 513 8.83 9.83 -15.04
C VAL A 513 9.37 11.14 -15.65
N VAL A 514 8.58 12.22 -15.71
CA VAL A 514 8.96 13.42 -16.47
C VAL A 514 9.65 14.53 -15.68
N ASP A 515 9.30 14.69 -14.41
CA ASP A 515 9.72 15.83 -13.59
C ASP A 515 9.64 15.43 -12.09
N PRO A 516 10.63 14.66 -11.61
CA PRO A 516 10.62 14.11 -10.25
C PRO A 516 10.55 15.16 -9.13
N ASP A 517 10.93 16.41 -9.40
CA ASP A 517 10.85 17.52 -8.44
C ASP A 517 9.39 17.91 -8.13
N ARG A 518 8.43 17.43 -8.92
CA ARG A 518 6.99 17.60 -8.70
C ARG A 518 6.34 16.42 -7.99
N LEU A 519 7.09 15.37 -7.65
CA LEU A 519 6.56 14.30 -6.82
C LEU A 519 6.25 14.84 -5.41
N PRO A 520 5.06 14.55 -4.86
CA PRO A 520 4.81 14.78 -3.44
C PRO A 520 5.77 13.93 -2.59
N VAL A 521 6.07 14.39 -1.37
CA VAL A 521 6.93 13.65 -0.45
C VAL A 521 6.17 12.44 0.11
N ILE A 522 6.86 11.31 0.30
CA ILE A 522 6.32 10.17 1.05
C ILE A 522 6.27 10.59 2.52
N THR A 523 5.06 10.75 3.07
CA THR A 523 4.90 11.15 4.47
C THR A 523 5.05 9.97 5.43
N LYS A 524 5.93 10.08 6.41
CA LYS A 524 6.06 9.09 7.51
C LYS A 524 4.94 9.22 8.55
N GLU A 525 4.58 8.09 9.17
CA GLU A 525 3.75 8.04 10.39
C GLU A 525 4.60 7.53 11.55
N PHE A 526 4.23 7.91 12.78
CA PHE A 526 4.94 7.51 13.99
C PHE A 526 3.98 7.45 15.18
N ASP A 527 4.02 6.37 15.95
CA ASP A 527 3.16 6.18 17.10
C ASP A 527 3.81 6.81 18.34
N ILE A 528 3.05 7.54 19.16
CA ILE A 528 3.58 8.15 20.39
C ILE A 528 2.70 7.82 21.58
N SER A 529 3.34 7.44 22.68
CA SER A 529 2.67 7.01 23.92
C SER A 529 2.31 8.18 24.84
N GLN A 530 1.19 8.03 25.54
CA GLN A 530 0.76 9.00 26.53
C GLN A 530 1.74 9.05 27.71
N GLY A 531 2.07 10.25 28.18
CA GLY A 531 3.01 10.51 29.26
C GLY A 531 3.31 12.01 29.43
N SER A 532 3.66 12.41 30.66
CA SER A 532 4.01 13.80 31.01
C SER A 532 5.40 13.87 31.68
N PRO A 533 6.48 13.70 30.92
CA PRO A 533 7.84 13.70 31.47
C PRO A 533 8.20 15.03 32.13
N ALA A 534 9.06 14.96 33.15
CA ALA A 534 9.78 16.11 33.65
C ALA A 534 10.66 16.71 32.55
N ILE A 535 10.85 18.03 32.59
CA ILE A 535 11.69 18.76 31.63
C ILE A 535 12.78 19.44 32.41
N ASP A 536 13.83 18.67 32.67
CA ASP A 536 14.97 19.03 33.52
C ASP A 536 16.31 18.51 32.98
N ALA A 537 16.30 17.85 31.82
CA ALA A 537 17.43 17.21 31.14
C ALA A 537 18.12 16.11 31.96
N GLU A 538 17.37 15.47 32.85
CA GLU A 538 17.74 14.24 33.54
C GLU A 538 16.93 13.06 32.98
N SER A 539 17.34 11.82 33.29
CA SER A 539 16.64 10.64 32.79
C SER A 539 15.28 10.48 33.49
N ASP A 540 14.18 10.70 32.75
CA ASP A 540 12.81 10.39 33.19
C ASP A 540 12.42 8.97 32.77
N LEU A 541 11.70 8.26 33.64
CA LEU A 541 11.16 6.93 33.37
C LEU A 541 10.24 6.91 32.14
N ILE A 542 9.52 8.01 31.89
CA ILE A 542 8.61 8.11 30.74
C ILE A 542 9.37 8.00 29.41
N TRP A 543 10.57 8.58 29.29
CA TRP A 543 11.40 8.45 28.08
C TRP A 543 11.97 7.06 27.86
N GLN A 544 12.05 6.28 28.93
CA GLN A 544 12.38 4.85 28.87
C GLN A 544 11.13 4.02 28.57
N ASN A 545 9.95 4.48 28.98
CA ASN A 545 8.64 3.86 28.73
C ASN A 545 8.22 3.97 27.25
N THR A 546 8.59 5.04 26.55
CA THR A 546 8.18 5.28 25.16
C THR A 546 8.98 4.52 24.11
N GLY A 547 10.17 3.98 24.44
CA GLY A 547 11.01 3.07 23.63
C GLY A 547 11.39 3.49 22.21
N GLU A 548 10.40 3.71 21.34
CA GLU A 548 10.55 4.09 19.94
C GLU A 548 11.24 5.46 19.77
N THR A 549 12.09 5.55 18.77
CA THR A 549 12.80 6.77 18.37
C THR A 549 12.43 7.12 16.93
N LEU A 550 12.34 8.41 16.61
CA LEU A 550 12.07 8.84 15.24
C LEU A 550 13.20 8.39 14.32
N ASP A 551 12.84 7.74 13.21
CA ASP A 551 13.76 7.37 12.15
C ASP A 551 14.27 8.62 11.40
N LEU A 552 15.52 9.00 11.67
CA LEU A 552 16.21 10.17 11.14
C LEU A 552 17.28 9.77 10.12
N GLU A 553 17.28 10.42 8.94
CA GLU A 553 18.34 10.26 7.95
C GLU A 553 19.61 11.01 8.38
N GLU A 554 20.46 10.33 9.16
CA GLU A 554 21.74 10.86 9.63
C GLU A 554 22.74 11.10 8.49
N ASN A 555 23.73 11.94 8.75
CA ASN A 555 24.82 12.21 7.81
C ASN A 555 26.17 12.27 8.52
N GLU A 556 27.25 12.48 7.77
CA GLU A 556 28.62 12.45 8.32
C GLU A 556 28.93 13.54 9.38
N TYR A 557 28.07 14.56 9.53
CA TYR A 557 28.25 15.66 10.48
C TYR A 557 27.20 15.68 11.61
N LEU A 558 26.01 15.16 11.35
CA LEU A 558 24.86 15.20 12.24
C LEU A 558 24.23 13.82 12.36
N GLY A 559 23.96 13.43 13.60
CA GLY A 559 23.11 12.30 13.97
C GLY A 559 22.20 12.68 15.13
N GLY A 560 21.35 11.76 15.56
CA GLY A 560 20.60 11.96 16.79
C GLY A 560 19.42 11.03 17.00
N GLU A 561 19.03 10.96 18.26
CA GLU A 561 17.88 10.20 18.74
C GLU A 561 16.80 11.19 19.18
N VAL A 562 15.58 11.02 18.67
CA VAL A 562 14.43 11.83 19.11
C VAL A 562 13.32 10.90 19.60
N LYS A 563 12.77 11.18 20.77
CA LYS A 563 11.62 10.51 21.37
C LYS A 563 10.49 11.51 21.59
N LEU A 564 9.26 11.03 21.50
CA LEU A 564 8.06 11.84 21.68
C LEU A 564 7.10 11.16 22.66
N SER A 565 6.37 11.99 23.41
CA SER A 565 5.26 11.56 24.28
C SER A 565 4.16 12.62 24.23
N TRP A 566 2.99 12.36 24.82
CA TRP A 566 1.89 13.32 24.79
C TRP A 566 1.01 13.27 26.04
N ASP A 567 0.36 14.39 26.35
CA ASP A 567 -0.75 14.44 27.31
C ASP A 567 -1.93 15.22 26.73
N GLU A 568 -3.00 15.41 27.52
CA GLU A 568 -4.22 16.11 27.08
C GLU A 568 -3.95 17.48 26.41
N LYS A 569 -2.83 18.15 26.70
CA LYS A 569 -2.51 19.50 26.23
C LYS A 569 -1.18 19.65 25.51
N ASN A 570 -0.30 18.66 25.52
CA ASN A 570 1.07 18.84 25.07
C ASN A 570 1.59 17.62 24.32
N ILE A 571 2.51 17.88 23.39
CA ILE A 571 3.47 16.91 22.91
C ILE A 571 4.80 17.21 23.62
N TYR A 572 5.47 16.18 24.10
CA TYR A 572 6.78 16.27 24.72
C TYR A 572 7.82 15.75 23.74
N LEU A 573 9.01 16.37 23.76
CA LEU A 573 10.14 15.96 22.94
C LEU A 573 11.39 15.78 23.81
N TYR A 574 12.09 14.68 23.58
CA TYR A 574 13.47 14.43 24.01
C TYR A 574 14.33 14.27 22.75
N ALA A 575 15.40 15.05 22.61
CA ALA A 575 16.30 14.99 21.46
C ALA A 575 17.76 14.97 21.90
N GLN A 576 18.42 13.83 21.74
CA GLN A 576 19.84 13.64 21.94
C GLN A 576 20.54 13.79 20.58
N ILE A 577 21.13 14.95 20.31
CA ILE A 577 21.68 15.29 19.00
C ILE A 577 23.19 15.12 19.00
N GLU A 578 23.71 14.35 18.06
CA GLU A 578 25.14 14.17 17.83
C GLU A 578 25.66 15.25 16.87
N ASP A 579 26.60 16.06 17.37
CA ASP A 579 27.26 17.13 16.61
C ASP A 579 28.57 17.50 17.31
N GLU A 580 29.69 17.37 16.58
CA GLU A 580 31.03 17.68 17.06
C GLU A 580 31.39 19.18 16.96
N SER A 581 30.69 19.95 16.12
CA SER A 581 31.06 21.34 15.79
C SER A 581 30.85 22.32 16.97
N LYS A 582 29.90 22.01 17.86
CA LYS A 582 29.53 22.83 19.04
C LYS A 582 29.20 24.26 18.66
N ASN A 583 28.45 24.46 17.58
CA ASN A 583 28.13 25.79 17.12
C ASN A 583 26.89 26.35 17.84
N ALA A 584 27.01 27.54 18.42
CA ALA A 584 25.92 28.16 19.17
C ALA A 584 24.69 28.51 18.30
N GLU A 585 24.86 28.55 16.98
CA GLU A 585 23.78 28.82 16.04
C GLU A 585 23.00 27.59 15.60
N ASP A 586 23.40 26.39 16.03
CA ASP A 586 22.67 25.14 15.75
C ASP A 586 21.25 25.22 16.31
N THR A 587 20.31 24.65 15.56
CA THR A 587 18.88 24.73 15.90
C THR A 587 18.14 23.43 15.63
N LEU A 588 17.30 23.07 16.59
CA LEU A 588 16.19 22.14 16.43
C LEU A 588 14.92 22.94 16.11
N GLU A 589 14.32 22.70 14.95
CA GLU A 589 13.06 23.30 14.50
C GLU A 589 11.95 22.24 14.54
N ILE A 590 10.80 22.61 15.08
CA ILE A 590 9.63 21.74 15.26
C ILE A 590 8.42 22.40 14.59
N PHE A 591 7.69 21.60 13.81
CA PHE A 591 6.55 22.05 13.03
C PHE A 591 5.32 21.22 13.36
N VAL A 592 4.19 21.87 13.65
CA VAL A 592 2.97 21.20 14.10
C VAL A 592 1.74 21.70 13.34
N ASP A 593 0.97 20.76 12.82
CA ASP A 593 -0.43 20.91 12.41
C ASP A 593 -1.30 20.15 13.41
N GLU A 594 -1.78 20.85 14.44
CA GLU A 594 -2.52 20.28 15.58
C GLU A 594 -3.80 19.51 15.17
N SER A 595 -4.33 19.80 13.98
CA SER A 595 -5.53 19.16 13.44
C SER A 595 -5.24 18.02 12.47
N ASN A 596 -3.97 17.84 12.08
CA ASN A 596 -3.55 16.97 10.99
C ASN A 596 -4.34 17.21 9.68
N ALA A 597 -4.73 18.46 9.40
CA ALA A 597 -5.52 18.81 8.23
C ALA A 597 -4.69 18.80 6.93
N LYS A 598 -3.35 18.74 7.02
CA LYS A 598 -2.39 18.68 5.89
C LYS A 598 -2.61 19.81 4.89
N THR A 599 -2.87 21.02 5.39
CA THR A 599 -3.31 22.13 4.51
C THR A 599 -2.19 22.66 3.63
N ALA A 600 -2.52 23.01 2.38
CA ALA A 600 -1.63 23.60 1.37
C ALA A 600 -1.16 25.04 1.66
N ASN A 601 -1.32 25.52 2.89
CA ASN A 601 -0.99 26.89 3.28
C ASN A 601 -0.58 26.95 4.76
N SER A 602 -0.03 28.09 5.17
CA SER A 602 0.56 28.26 6.51
C SER A 602 -0.47 28.55 7.62
N LYS A 603 -1.77 28.56 7.31
CA LYS A 603 -2.79 28.98 8.28
C LYS A 603 -2.97 27.91 9.36
N GLY A 604 -2.67 28.28 10.60
CA GLY A 604 -2.84 27.41 11.77
C GLY A 604 -1.60 26.56 12.08
N LEU A 605 -0.57 26.59 11.23
CA LEU A 605 0.68 25.88 11.48
C LEU A 605 1.45 26.55 12.61
N LYS A 606 2.00 25.73 13.51
CA LYS A 606 2.90 26.16 14.57
C LYS A 606 4.33 25.81 14.17
N HIS A 607 5.24 26.73 14.49
CA HIS A 607 6.67 26.54 14.26
C HIS A 607 7.42 27.04 15.49
N TYR A 608 8.30 26.18 16.02
CA TYR A 608 9.14 26.46 17.17
C TYR A 608 10.59 26.20 16.80
N GLN A 609 11.49 27.04 17.32
CA GLN A 609 12.92 26.91 17.12
C GLN A 609 13.62 26.92 18.47
N ILE A 610 14.46 25.92 18.71
CA ILE A 610 15.23 25.74 19.94
C ILE A 610 16.70 25.78 19.55
N LYS A 611 17.47 26.69 20.16
CA LYS A 611 18.92 26.75 19.99
C LYS A 611 19.58 25.59 20.75
N ARG A 612 20.80 25.22 20.36
CA ARG A 612 21.64 24.24 21.09
C ARG A 612 21.66 24.43 22.61
N SER A 613 21.66 25.68 23.05
CA SER A 613 21.65 26.08 24.46
C SER A 613 20.33 25.81 25.21
N GLY A 614 19.30 25.35 24.50
CA GLY A 614 17.92 25.26 24.98
C GLY A 614 17.13 26.56 24.86
N GLU A 615 17.72 27.68 24.41
CA GLU A 615 17.00 28.95 24.26
C GLU A 615 15.88 28.83 23.23
N SER A 616 14.64 29.08 23.66
CA SER A 616 13.44 29.04 22.81
C SER A 616 12.27 29.81 23.44
N ASN A 617 11.12 29.84 22.75
CA ASN A 617 9.84 30.30 23.30
C ASN A 617 9.01 29.18 23.96
N LEU A 618 9.54 27.96 24.04
CA LEU A 618 8.94 26.81 24.71
C LEU A 618 9.50 26.64 26.12
N LYS A 619 8.86 25.80 26.92
CA LYS A 619 9.47 25.27 28.14
C LYS A 619 10.49 24.22 27.72
N THR A 620 11.77 24.47 27.98
CA THR A 620 12.88 23.61 27.58
C THR A 620 13.87 23.36 28.71
N ALA A 621 14.57 22.24 28.62
CA ALA A 621 15.80 21.95 29.34
C ALA A 621 16.87 21.49 28.34
N ALA A 622 18.13 21.85 28.56
CA ALA A 622 19.21 21.45 27.66
C ALA A 622 20.54 21.25 28.39
N VAL A 623 21.31 20.26 27.95
CA VAL A 623 22.63 19.93 28.51
C VAL A 623 23.61 19.65 27.37
N GLU A 624 24.72 20.39 27.35
CA GLU A 624 25.82 20.08 26.43
C GLU A 624 26.67 18.91 26.94
N LYS A 625 27.00 18.00 26.03
CA LYS A 625 27.95 16.89 26.22
C LYS A 625 29.14 17.07 25.27
N ASP A 626 30.12 16.17 25.30
CA ASP A 626 31.38 16.39 24.56
C ASP A 626 31.23 16.37 23.04
N LYS A 627 30.37 15.53 22.48
CA LYS A 627 30.12 15.42 21.03
C LYS A 627 28.64 15.48 20.67
N SER A 628 27.84 15.92 21.62
CA SER A 628 26.40 15.89 21.52
C SER A 628 25.78 16.90 22.48
N TYR A 629 24.48 17.10 22.37
CA TYR A 629 23.69 17.89 23.29
C TYR A 629 22.30 17.29 23.43
N LEU A 630 21.73 17.41 24.62
CA LEU A 630 20.38 16.96 24.90
C LEU A 630 19.45 18.18 24.95
N ILE A 631 18.28 18.08 24.33
CA ILE A 631 17.18 19.03 24.46
C ILE A 631 15.92 18.27 24.88
N GLU A 632 15.24 18.78 25.90
CA GLU A 632 13.87 18.42 26.21
C GLU A 632 12.95 19.62 26.01
N ALA A 633 11.74 19.41 25.52
CA ALA A 633 10.79 20.47 25.24
C ALA A 633 9.33 20.06 25.47
N VAL A 634 8.51 21.04 25.90
CA VAL A 634 7.04 20.94 25.87
C VAL A 634 6.51 21.73 24.69
N ILE A 635 5.78 21.06 23.81
CA ILE A 635 5.14 21.61 22.62
C ILE A 635 3.63 21.69 22.91
N PRO A 636 3.07 22.89 23.18
CA PRO A 636 1.66 23.01 23.53
C PRO A 636 0.75 22.78 22.31
N VAL A 637 -0.36 22.08 22.55
CA VAL A 637 -1.50 21.97 21.63
C VAL A 637 -2.64 22.82 22.17
N GLU A 638 -2.91 23.94 21.49
CA GLU A 638 -3.82 24.97 22.01
C GLU A 638 -5.23 24.88 21.43
N SER A 639 -5.39 24.28 20.24
CA SER A 639 -6.66 24.25 19.51
C SER A 639 -7.68 23.26 20.07
N ARG A 640 -7.23 22.23 20.80
CA ARG A 640 -8.06 21.13 21.31
C ARG A 640 -7.40 20.38 22.46
N ASP A 641 -8.18 19.54 23.13
CA ASP A 641 -7.67 18.49 24.01
C ASP A 641 -7.29 17.27 23.15
N LEU A 642 -6.13 16.67 23.43
CA LEU A 642 -5.66 15.44 22.80
C LEU A 642 -6.24 14.22 23.50
N LYS A 643 -6.53 13.17 22.72
CA LYS A 643 -7.05 11.89 23.20
C LYS A 643 -6.39 10.74 22.43
N VAL A 644 -6.44 9.55 23.02
CA VAL A 644 -6.03 8.29 22.39
C VAL A 644 -6.79 8.12 21.07
N GLY A 645 -6.06 7.75 20.01
CA GLY A 645 -6.57 7.58 18.66
C GLY A 645 -6.59 8.88 17.83
N ASP A 646 -6.31 10.04 18.42
CA ASP A 646 -6.14 11.26 17.64
C ASP A 646 -4.84 11.23 16.83
N GLN A 647 -4.79 12.08 15.79
CA GLN A 647 -3.60 12.32 14.99
C GLN A 647 -3.16 13.78 15.04
N VAL A 648 -1.85 14.01 14.94
CA VAL A 648 -1.24 15.34 14.84
C VAL A 648 -0.26 15.36 13.67
N GLY A 649 -0.35 16.37 12.81
CA GLY A 649 0.64 16.58 11.76
C GLY A 649 1.94 17.13 12.34
N PHE A 650 3.07 16.51 12.03
CA PHE A 650 4.35 16.84 12.65
C PHE A 650 5.50 16.81 11.64
N ASP A 651 6.46 17.73 11.79
CA ASP A 651 7.77 17.63 11.15
C ASP A 651 8.86 18.21 12.06
N LEU A 652 10.10 17.79 11.83
CA LEU A 652 11.25 18.16 12.64
C LEU A 652 12.48 18.38 11.75
N LYS A 653 13.28 19.39 12.09
CA LYS A 653 14.51 19.73 11.38
C LYS A 653 15.63 20.12 12.33
N ILE A 654 16.73 19.36 12.32
CA ILE A 654 17.96 19.66 13.06
C ILE A 654 18.94 20.32 12.10
N ASN A 655 19.54 21.45 12.47
CA ASN A 655 20.46 22.20 11.62
C ASN A 655 21.82 22.34 12.31
N ASP A 656 22.88 22.05 11.56
CA ASP A 656 24.25 22.41 11.91
C ASP A 656 24.65 23.66 11.13
N ALA A 657 24.92 24.73 11.87
CA ALA A 657 25.30 26.01 11.30
C ALA A 657 26.72 26.02 10.70
N GLU A 658 27.62 25.15 11.16
CA GLU A 658 28.99 25.06 10.67
C GLU A 658 29.07 24.33 9.32
N SER A 659 28.57 23.10 9.23
CA SER A 659 28.56 22.33 7.97
C SER A 659 27.49 22.81 6.99
N LYS A 660 26.46 23.53 7.47
CA LYS A 660 25.26 23.93 6.71
C LYS A 660 24.45 22.74 6.22
N THR A 661 24.48 21.66 6.99
CA THR A 661 23.65 20.47 6.77
C THR A 661 22.44 20.48 7.68
N SER A 662 21.48 19.62 7.37
CA SER A 662 20.28 19.46 8.18
C SER A 662 19.78 18.03 8.12
N ILE A 663 19.34 17.50 9.24
CA ILE A 663 18.49 16.31 9.30
C ILE A 663 17.03 16.78 9.26
N ILE A 664 16.20 16.16 8.42
CA ILE A 664 14.77 16.46 8.31
C ILE A 664 14.03 15.13 8.45
N TRP A 665 12.96 15.10 9.24
CA TRP A 665 12.18 13.88 9.43
C TRP A 665 11.28 13.60 8.22
N ASN A 666 10.59 14.63 7.69
CA ASN A 666 9.58 14.44 6.65
C ASN A 666 9.70 15.39 5.44
N ASP A 667 9.47 16.70 5.56
CA ASP A 667 9.36 17.59 4.39
C ASP A 667 10.73 18.04 3.87
N PHE A 668 11.34 17.21 3.03
CA PHE A 668 12.61 17.53 2.37
C PHE A 668 12.54 18.70 1.37
N THR A 669 11.33 19.20 1.03
CA THR A 669 11.19 20.39 0.16
C THR A 669 11.56 21.69 0.85
N LYS A 670 11.75 21.65 2.19
CA LYS A 670 12.09 22.79 3.05
C LYS A 670 11.00 23.87 3.06
N LYS A 671 9.74 23.47 2.88
CA LYS A 671 8.56 24.36 2.83
C LYS A 671 7.65 24.19 4.04
N GLN A 672 8.15 23.64 5.14
CA GLN A 672 7.35 23.36 6.33
C GLN A 672 6.55 24.57 6.80
N THR A 673 7.18 25.75 6.81
CA THR A 673 6.50 26.98 7.24
C THR A 673 5.43 27.51 6.26
N GLU A 674 5.38 26.98 5.04
CA GLU A 674 4.47 27.40 3.97
C GLU A 674 3.25 26.46 3.83
N SER A 675 3.42 25.16 4.07
CA SER A 675 2.39 24.12 3.89
C SER A 675 2.66 22.92 4.80
N ALA A 676 1.59 22.30 5.31
CA ALA A 676 1.65 21.05 6.07
C ALA A 676 1.34 19.80 5.21
N GLU A 677 1.20 19.95 3.89
CA GLU A 677 0.90 18.83 2.98
C GLU A 677 1.92 17.69 3.04
N ASN A 678 3.16 18.00 3.43
CA ASN A 678 4.28 17.07 3.54
C ASN A 678 4.68 16.77 4.99
N TYR A 679 3.88 17.19 5.99
CA TYR A 679 4.15 16.80 7.37
C TYR A 679 3.89 15.31 7.54
N GLY A 680 4.66 14.67 8.42
CA GLY A 680 4.32 13.34 8.93
C GLY A 680 3.12 13.36 9.86
N THR A 681 2.73 12.18 10.32
CA THR A 681 1.61 12.00 11.23
C THR A 681 2.10 11.36 12.52
N LEU A 682 1.77 11.96 13.66
CA LEU A 682 1.90 11.33 14.97
C LEU A 682 0.55 10.72 15.35
N ASN A 683 0.53 9.44 15.68
CA ASN A 683 -0.67 8.74 16.17
C ASN A 683 -0.60 8.62 17.69
N LEU A 684 -1.62 9.13 18.39
CA LEU A 684 -1.62 9.17 19.85
C LEU A 684 -2.10 7.85 20.45
N LYS A 685 -1.22 7.15 21.17
CA LYS A 685 -1.49 5.86 21.83
C LYS A 685 -1.62 6.01 23.34
N GLU A 686 -2.22 5.00 23.98
CA GLU A 686 -2.28 4.91 25.44
C GLU A 686 -0.89 4.85 26.09
N GLU A 687 -0.84 5.14 27.38
CA GLU A 687 0.36 4.96 28.20
C GLU A 687 0.65 3.45 28.36
N PRO A 688 1.86 2.97 28.01
CA PRO A 688 2.28 1.62 28.31
C PRO A 688 2.21 1.36 29.82
N VAL A 689 1.62 0.23 30.21
CA VAL A 689 1.50 -0.16 31.61
C VAL A 689 2.89 -0.55 32.14
N ILE A 690 3.19 -0.09 33.36
CA ILE A 690 4.45 -0.37 34.07
C ILE A 690 4.16 -1.22 35.30
N THR A 691 5.00 -2.23 35.57
CA THR A 691 5.01 -2.97 36.84
C THR A 691 6.43 -3.31 37.27
N GLU A 692 6.61 -3.78 38.50
CA GLU A 692 7.91 -4.19 39.04
C GLU A 692 7.97 -5.71 39.24
N ALA A 693 9.09 -6.33 38.84
CA ALA A 693 9.46 -7.69 39.24
C ALA A 693 10.46 -7.62 40.40
N VAL A 694 10.20 -8.40 41.43
CA VAL A 694 11.07 -8.48 42.62
C VAL A 694 12.20 -9.49 42.42
N TYR A 695 13.34 -9.24 43.05
CA TYR A 695 14.48 -10.14 42.97
C TYR A 695 14.20 -11.45 43.73
N GLY A 696 14.34 -12.59 43.05
CA GLY A 696 14.02 -13.90 43.60
C GLY A 696 14.24 -15.03 42.61
N GLN A 697 14.19 -16.26 43.11
CA GLN A 697 14.23 -17.48 42.30
C GLN A 697 13.06 -18.38 42.70
N ALA A 698 12.42 -19.00 41.71
CA ALA A 698 11.36 -19.98 41.93
C ALA A 698 11.79 -21.38 41.45
N GLU A 699 11.30 -22.43 42.13
CA GLU A 699 11.36 -23.80 41.63
C GLU A 699 10.18 -24.04 40.68
N ILE A 700 10.46 -24.45 39.45
CA ILE A 700 9.41 -24.61 38.42
C ILE A 700 8.69 -25.95 38.62
N ASP A 701 7.58 -25.94 39.37
CA ASP A 701 6.79 -27.11 39.71
C ASP A 701 5.25 -26.91 39.65
N ALA A 702 4.79 -25.70 39.26
CA ALA A 702 3.40 -25.28 39.16
C ALA A 702 2.64 -25.21 40.51
N GLU A 703 3.38 -25.03 41.61
CA GLU A 703 2.85 -24.74 42.94
C GLU A 703 3.34 -23.37 43.42
N MET A 704 2.44 -22.56 44.00
CA MET A 704 2.83 -21.27 44.56
C MET A 704 3.60 -21.49 45.86
N ASP A 705 4.85 -21.04 45.93
CA ASP A 705 5.68 -21.08 47.13
C ASP A 705 5.85 -19.69 47.81
N GLU A 706 6.56 -19.67 48.96
CA GLU A 706 6.77 -18.45 49.76
C GLU A 706 7.59 -17.37 49.03
N SER A 707 8.34 -17.71 47.97
CA SER A 707 9.16 -16.74 47.23
C SER A 707 8.32 -15.71 46.46
N TRP A 708 7.09 -16.08 46.07
CA TRP A 708 6.16 -15.24 45.34
C TRP A 708 5.35 -14.26 46.21
N GLU A 709 5.48 -14.33 47.55
CA GLU A 709 4.67 -13.51 48.49
C GLU A 709 4.85 -12.01 48.25
N ASP A 710 6.09 -11.57 47.98
CA ASP A 710 6.44 -10.17 47.76
C ASP A 710 6.28 -9.71 46.30
N ALA A 711 6.00 -10.63 45.37
CA ALA A 711 5.85 -10.30 43.95
C ALA A 711 4.51 -9.59 43.66
N ASN A 712 4.56 -8.54 42.84
CA ASN A 712 3.37 -7.84 42.39
C ASN A 712 2.49 -8.75 41.51
N THR A 713 1.17 -8.58 41.62
CA THR A 713 0.21 -9.27 40.76
C THR A 713 -0.32 -8.32 39.69
N ILE A 714 -0.09 -8.66 38.43
CA ILE A 714 -0.73 -8.05 37.27
C ILE A 714 -1.88 -8.92 36.75
N LYS A 715 -2.71 -8.37 35.87
CA LYS A 715 -3.85 -9.07 35.31
C LYS A 715 -4.01 -8.81 33.82
N THR A 716 -4.42 -9.83 33.07
CA THR A 716 -4.80 -9.68 31.66
C THR A 716 -6.25 -9.23 31.56
N GLU A 717 -6.51 -7.94 31.86
CA GLU A 717 -7.87 -7.37 31.83
C GLU A 717 -8.18 -6.67 30.49
N LYS A 718 -7.18 -6.46 29.62
CA LYS A 718 -7.41 -5.84 28.32
C LYS A 718 -7.86 -6.91 27.32
N ILE A 719 -9.07 -6.77 26.82
CA ILE A 719 -9.65 -7.66 25.81
C ILE A 719 -9.18 -7.20 24.42
N ILE A 720 -8.55 -8.08 23.66
CA ILE A 720 -8.25 -7.89 22.23
C ILE A 720 -9.44 -8.38 21.39
N SER A 721 -9.98 -9.55 21.75
CA SER A 721 -11.13 -10.15 21.08
C SER A 721 -11.93 -11.05 22.04
N GLY A 722 -13.21 -11.27 21.72
CA GLY A 722 -14.13 -12.10 22.52
C GLY A 722 -14.89 -11.30 23.59
N GLU A 723 -16.09 -11.77 23.96
CA GLU A 723 -16.95 -11.03 24.91
C GLU A 723 -16.53 -11.22 26.38
N ASN A 724 -16.06 -12.41 26.75
CA ASN A 724 -15.64 -12.75 28.13
C ASN A 724 -14.54 -13.82 28.12
N PRO A 725 -13.36 -13.53 27.56
CA PRO A 725 -12.35 -14.57 27.39
C PRO A 725 -11.72 -14.97 28.73
N ALA A 726 -10.99 -16.08 28.73
CA ALA A 726 -10.09 -16.45 29.81
C ALA A 726 -9.14 -15.30 30.17
N THR A 727 -8.85 -15.17 31.47
CA THR A 727 -7.98 -14.12 32.04
C THR A 727 -6.95 -14.73 32.98
N ALA A 728 -5.82 -14.05 33.19
CA ALA A 728 -4.78 -14.50 34.11
C ALA A 728 -4.48 -13.47 35.20
N GLU A 729 -4.18 -13.97 36.40
CA GLU A 729 -3.43 -13.22 37.42
C GLU A 729 -1.97 -13.68 37.35
N VAL A 730 -1.04 -12.75 37.13
CA VAL A 730 0.37 -13.06 36.83
C VAL A 730 1.27 -12.37 37.84
N LYS A 731 2.29 -13.09 38.32
CA LYS A 731 3.38 -12.58 39.17
C LYS A 731 4.70 -12.77 38.46
N THR A 732 5.62 -11.82 38.68
CA THR A 732 6.95 -11.84 38.08
C THR A 732 8.04 -11.67 39.14
N MET A 733 9.13 -12.41 38.98
CA MET A 733 10.38 -12.26 39.74
C MET A 733 11.57 -12.37 38.80
N TRP A 734 12.74 -11.95 39.24
CA TRP A 734 13.95 -12.01 38.42
C TRP A 734 15.20 -12.38 39.22
N ASP A 735 16.17 -12.99 38.52
CA ASP A 735 17.57 -13.05 38.94
C ASP A 735 18.48 -12.58 37.80
N GLU A 736 19.80 -12.63 37.98
CA GLU A 736 20.75 -12.11 36.99
C GLU A 736 20.62 -12.74 35.59
N ASN A 737 19.99 -13.91 35.44
CA ASN A 737 19.91 -14.64 34.18
C ASN A 737 18.51 -15.10 33.80
N THR A 738 17.49 -14.86 34.64
CA THR A 738 16.18 -15.49 34.50
C THR A 738 15.06 -14.54 34.91
N LEU A 739 14.03 -14.44 34.06
CA LEU A 739 12.71 -13.94 34.43
C LEU A 739 11.82 -15.12 34.83
N TYR A 740 11.31 -15.09 36.06
CA TYR A 740 10.37 -16.08 36.59
C TYR A 740 8.95 -15.53 36.49
N ILE A 741 8.02 -16.37 36.04
CA ILE A 741 6.60 -16.02 35.87
C ILE A 741 5.74 -17.09 36.52
N PHE A 742 4.75 -16.67 37.32
CA PHE A 742 3.67 -17.52 37.82
C PHE A 742 2.34 -16.94 37.40
N ALA A 743 1.55 -17.69 36.65
CA ALA A 743 0.25 -17.26 36.13
C ALA A 743 -0.85 -18.24 36.57
N GLU A 744 -1.92 -17.71 37.15
CA GLU A 744 -3.16 -18.43 37.40
C GLU A 744 -4.20 -17.99 36.38
N VAL A 745 -4.50 -18.86 35.43
CA VAL A 745 -5.48 -18.63 34.36
C VAL A 745 -6.85 -19.11 34.83
N LYS A 746 -7.83 -18.20 34.73
CA LYS A 746 -9.25 -18.47 34.96
C LYS A 746 -9.90 -18.75 33.62
N ASP A 747 -10.31 -20.00 33.45
CA ASP A 747 -10.85 -20.54 32.22
C ASP A 747 -11.85 -21.65 32.57
N SER A 748 -13.05 -21.54 32.02
CA SER A 748 -14.15 -22.48 32.31
C SER A 748 -14.22 -23.68 31.35
N ALA A 749 -13.46 -23.67 30.25
CA ALA A 749 -13.62 -24.61 29.14
C ALA A 749 -12.30 -24.92 28.40
N LEU A 750 -11.41 -25.71 29.03
CA LEU A 750 -10.12 -26.09 28.44
C LEU A 750 -10.23 -26.92 27.13
N SER A 751 -9.50 -26.49 26.09
CA SER A 751 -9.53 -26.99 24.72
C SER A 751 -8.14 -27.00 24.05
N LEU A 752 -7.91 -28.06 23.26
CA LEU A 752 -6.79 -28.21 22.33
C LEU A 752 -7.31 -28.57 20.92
N ALA A 753 -8.53 -28.12 20.59
CA ALA A 753 -9.19 -28.50 19.35
C ALA A 753 -8.67 -27.74 18.12
N GLY A 754 -7.89 -26.67 18.32
CA GLY A 754 -7.34 -25.80 17.29
C GLY A 754 -6.46 -26.53 16.27
N GLU A 755 -6.52 -26.09 15.00
CA GLU A 755 -5.58 -26.56 13.98
C GLU A 755 -4.22 -25.88 14.13
N GLN A 756 -4.22 -24.62 14.59
CA GLN A 756 -3.03 -23.85 14.90
C GLN A 756 -2.84 -23.74 16.41
N VAL A 757 -1.59 -23.79 16.86
CA VAL A 757 -1.25 -23.76 18.30
C VAL A 757 -1.67 -22.49 19.04
N HIS A 758 -1.90 -21.38 18.33
CA HIS A 758 -2.39 -20.14 18.93
C HIS A 758 -3.92 -20.10 19.07
N GLU A 759 -4.62 -21.07 18.49
CA GLU A 759 -6.07 -21.28 18.66
C GLU A 759 -6.39 -22.18 19.86
N GLU A 760 -5.37 -22.79 20.48
CA GLU A 760 -5.50 -23.59 21.70
C GLU A 760 -5.47 -22.71 22.96
N ASP A 761 -6.08 -23.21 24.05
CA ASP A 761 -6.00 -22.56 25.37
C ASP A 761 -4.58 -22.54 25.88
N SER A 762 -4.02 -21.34 25.87
CA SER A 762 -2.61 -21.13 26.10
C SER A 762 -2.34 -19.73 26.61
N VAL A 763 -1.19 -19.59 27.25
CA VAL A 763 -0.62 -18.28 27.57
C VAL A 763 0.52 -17.97 26.62
N GLU A 764 0.76 -16.69 26.37
CA GLU A 764 1.94 -16.22 25.67
C GLU A 764 2.71 -15.21 26.52
N ILE A 765 4.03 -15.31 26.50
CA ILE A 765 4.96 -14.44 27.21
C ILE A 765 5.83 -13.76 26.16
N PHE A 766 5.80 -12.43 26.15
CA PHE A 766 6.61 -11.60 25.27
C PHE A 766 7.69 -10.89 26.09
N VAL A 767 8.95 -10.96 25.64
CA VAL A 767 10.08 -10.28 26.29
C VAL A 767 10.94 -9.60 25.24
N ASP A 768 11.19 -8.30 25.46
CA ASP A 768 12.17 -7.46 24.77
C ASP A 768 13.20 -7.05 25.83
N GLU A 769 14.39 -7.66 25.82
CA GLU A 769 15.35 -7.55 26.93
C GLU A 769 16.03 -6.17 26.98
N ASN A 770 16.18 -5.49 25.84
CA ASN A 770 16.82 -4.18 25.75
C ASN A 770 15.81 -3.01 25.83
N ASN A 771 14.51 -3.32 25.73
CA ASN A 771 13.38 -2.39 25.75
C ASN A 771 13.40 -1.34 24.62
N ASP A 772 13.90 -1.70 23.44
CA ASP A 772 13.97 -0.81 22.28
C ASP A 772 12.64 -0.64 21.56
N LYS A 773 11.62 -1.47 21.89
CA LYS A 773 10.27 -1.37 21.35
C LYS A 773 10.26 -1.42 19.83
N SER A 774 11.10 -2.26 19.23
CA SER A 774 11.20 -2.34 17.78
C SER A 774 9.96 -2.95 17.11
N THR A 775 9.70 -2.50 15.88
CA THR A 775 8.55 -2.95 15.08
C THR A 775 8.76 -4.31 14.41
N GLU A 776 9.94 -4.91 14.57
CA GLU A 776 10.35 -6.21 14.07
C GLU A 776 11.21 -6.92 15.11
N TYR A 777 11.12 -8.26 15.22
CA TYR A 777 11.90 -9.04 16.18
C TYR A 777 13.41 -8.95 15.94
N GLN A 778 14.14 -8.71 17.03
CA GLN A 778 15.59 -8.69 17.12
C GLN A 778 16.14 -9.92 17.86
N SER A 779 17.47 -9.94 18.08
CA SER A 779 18.16 -11.07 18.70
C SER A 779 17.86 -11.25 20.19
N ASP A 780 17.33 -10.25 20.87
CA ASP A 780 16.90 -10.31 22.27
C ASP A 780 15.40 -10.56 22.44
N ASP A 781 14.60 -10.39 21.38
CA ASP A 781 13.15 -10.53 21.44
C ASP A 781 12.67 -11.99 21.46
N THR A 782 11.69 -12.27 22.32
CA THR A 782 11.12 -13.61 22.47
C THR A 782 9.61 -13.62 22.64
N GLN A 783 8.98 -14.61 22.02
CA GLN A 783 7.62 -15.07 22.29
C GLN A 783 7.65 -16.54 22.68
N TYR A 784 7.12 -16.83 23.86
CA TYR A 784 6.92 -18.19 24.36
C TYR A 784 5.42 -18.46 24.52
N ARG A 785 4.92 -19.56 23.97
CA ARG A 785 3.53 -20.01 24.17
C ARG A 785 3.49 -21.32 24.92
N ILE A 786 2.66 -21.40 25.96
CA ILE A 786 2.49 -22.58 26.81
C ILE A 786 1.01 -22.90 26.99
N ASN A 787 0.58 -24.10 26.58
CA ASN A 787 -0.78 -24.56 26.83
C ASN A 787 -0.93 -25.26 28.20
N TYR A 788 -2.16 -25.50 28.63
CA TYR A 788 -2.45 -26.07 29.95
C TYR A 788 -1.90 -27.51 30.15
N LEU A 789 -1.49 -28.22 29.08
CA LEU A 789 -0.80 -29.51 29.14
C LEU A 789 0.73 -29.40 29.10
N ASN A 790 1.27 -28.19 29.27
CA ASN A 790 2.70 -27.88 29.26
C ASN A 790 3.37 -28.11 27.89
N GLN A 791 2.61 -28.04 26.79
CA GLN A 791 3.20 -28.03 25.45
C GLN A 791 3.65 -26.61 25.11
N GLN A 792 4.83 -26.51 24.50
CA GLN A 792 5.51 -25.25 24.25
C GLN A 792 5.63 -24.99 22.75
N SER A 793 5.46 -23.75 22.33
CA SER A 793 5.87 -23.26 21.01
C SER A 793 6.55 -21.88 21.14
N PHE A 794 7.32 -21.50 20.12
CA PHE A 794 8.28 -20.40 20.20
C PHE A 794 8.28 -19.59 18.91
N ASN A 795 8.57 -18.30 19.03
CA ASN A 795 8.96 -17.45 17.92
C ASN A 795 9.90 -16.34 18.42
N PRO A 796 11.16 -16.27 17.97
CA PRO A 796 11.92 -17.30 17.25
C PRO A 796 12.21 -18.55 18.11
N GLU A 797 12.71 -19.63 17.50
CA GLU A 797 13.07 -20.87 18.22
C GLU A 797 14.23 -20.63 19.21
N ARG A 798 14.02 -20.95 20.51
CA ARG A 798 15.03 -20.76 21.58
C ARG A 798 15.08 -21.92 22.56
N GLU A 799 16.29 -22.20 23.08
CA GLU A 799 16.52 -23.20 24.12
C GLU A 799 16.49 -22.59 25.53
N GLY A 800 16.18 -23.40 26.55
CA GLY A 800 16.41 -23.04 27.96
C GLY A 800 15.16 -22.64 28.76
N LEU A 801 14.02 -22.41 28.10
CA LEU A 801 12.73 -22.24 28.78
C LEU A 801 12.41 -23.48 29.64
N LYS A 802 12.11 -23.25 30.92
CA LYS A 802 11.60 -24.31 31.81
C LYS A 802 10.19 -23.93 32.23
N THR A 803 9.24 -24.85 32.07
CA THR A 803 7.86 -24.61 32.49
C THR A 803 7.24 -25.82 33.17
N ALA A 804 6.26 -25.54 34.04
CA ALA A 804 5.36 -26.50 34.63
C ALA A 804 3.92 -25.97 34.53
N THR A 805 2.96 -26.86 34.34
CA THR A 805 1.53 -26.51 34.36
C THR A 805 0.74 -27.44 35.26
N ARG A 806 -0.39 -26.92 35.77
CA ARG A 806 -1.33 -27.70 36.59
C ARG A 806 -2.76 -27.23 36.35
N VAL A 807 -3.63 -28.14 35.93
CA VAL A 807 -5.07 -27.86 35.82
C VAL A 807 -5.67 -27.64 37.21
N THR A 808 -6.54 -26.63 37.35
CA THR A 808 -7.25 -26.28 38.58
C THR A 808 -8.76 -26.53 38.42
N GLU A 809 -9.55 -26.26 39.47
CA GLU A 809 -11.02 -26.35 39.37
C GLU A 809 -11.63 -25.26 38.47
N THR A 810 -10.90 -24.18 38.22
CA THR A 810 -11.39 -22.96 37.55
C THR A 810 -10.51 -22.53 36.38
N GLY A 811 -9.63 -23.40 35.88
CA GLY A 811 -8.71 -23.11 34.78
C GLY A 811 -7.39 -23.88 34.94
N TYR A 812 -6.26 -23.19 34.88
CA TYR A 812 -4.93 -23.80 34.99
C TYR A 812 -3.86 -22.83 35.50
N VAL A 813 -2.76 -23.37 36.00
CA VAL A 813 -1.57 -22.64 36.39
C VAL A 813 -0.48 -22.86 35.34
N VAL A 814 0.27 -21.81 35.03
CA VAL A 814 1.53 -21.85 34.27
C VAL A 814 2.61 -21.23 35.13
N GLU A 815 3.71 -21.95 35.33
CA GLU A 815 4.92 -21.43 35.93
C GLU A 815 6.08 -21.57 34.95
N ALA A 816 6.85 -20.51 34.74
CA ALA A 816 7.90 -20.43 33.74
C ALA A 816 9.17 -19.76 34.26
N ALA A 817 10.33 -20.27 33.84
CA ALA A 817 11.63 -19.61 33.93
C ALA A 817 12.12 -19.31 32.52
N VAL A 818 12.06 -18.04 32.14
CA VAL A 818 12.49 -17.48 30.86
C VAL A 818 13.95 -17.03 30.99
N PRO A 819 14.91 -17.64 30.28
CA PRO A 819 16.31 -17.24 30.35
C PRO A 819 16.54 -15.93 29.59
N PHE A 820 17.33 -15.03 30.18
CA PHE A 820 17.89 -13.90 29.43
C PHE A 820 19.03 -14.39 28.52
N VAL A 821 19.10 -13.83 27.31
CA VAL A 821 20.01 -14.29 26.25
C VAL A 821 21.07 -13.24 25.94
N GLU A 822 20.71 -11.96 25.94
CA GLU A 822 21.62 -10.86 25.61
C GLU A 822 22.01 -10.06 26.87
N ILE A 823 21.15 -10.02 27.89
CA ILE A 823 21.40 -9.26 29.11
C ILE A 823 21.88 -10.12 30.29
N THR A 824 22.56 -9.45 31.23
CA THR A 824 22.66 -9.91 32.63
C THR A 824 21.89 -8.91 33.46
N ALA A 825 20.76 -9.33 34.02
CA ALA A 825 19.81 -8.43 34.66
C ALA A 825 20.40 -7.74 35.90
N GLU A 826 20.07 -6.46 36.07
CA GLU A 826 20.48 -5.66 37.22
C GLU A 826 19.33 -4.80 37.79
N GLU A 827 19.49 -4.38 39.05
CA GLU A 827 18.47 -3.57 39.75
C GLU A 827 18.28 -2.23 39.03
N GLY A 828 17.03 -1.87 38.78
CA GLY A 828 16.63 -0.68 38.04
C GLY A 828 16.58 -0.88 36.52
N GLN A 829 16.96 -2.04 36.00
CA GLN A 829 16.81 -2.34 34.58
C GLN A 829 15.32 -2.47 34.21
N ILE A 830 14.99 -2.03 32.99
CA ILE A 830 13.66 -2.10 32.40
C ILE A 830 13.75 -2.98 31.17
N ILE A 831 12.79 -3.90 31.04
CA ILE A 831 12.60 -4.72 29.86
C ILE A 831 11.19 -4.51 29.31
N GLY A 832 11.01 -4.71 28.01
CA GLY A 832 9.69 -4.82 27.41
C GLY A 832 9.06 -6.15 27.79
N PHE A 833 7.80 -6.12 28.21
CA PHE A 833 7.11 -7.31 28.69
C PHE A 833 5.63 -7.28 28.33
N ASP A 834 5.08 -8.43 27.97
CA ASP A 834 3.63 -8.63 27.95
C ASP A 834 3.25 -10.08 28.22
N PHE A 835 2.00 -10.29 28.66
CA PHE A 835 1.43 -11.59 28.95
C PHE A 835 0.03 -11.68 28.36
N GLN A 836 -0.19 -12.68 27.51
CA GLN A 836 -1.44 -12.92 26.80
C GLN A 836 -2.06 -14.25 27.20
N VAL A 837 -3.39 -14.33 27.14
CA VAL A 837 -4.18 -15.56 27.24
C VAL A 837 -4.97 -15.73 25.96
N ASN A 838 -4.81 -16.87 25.30
CA ASN A 838 -5.67 -17.33 24.20
C ASN A 838 -6.75 -18.25 24.78
N ASP A 839 -7.98 -18.10 24.28
CA ASP A 839 -9.16 -18.80 24.77
C ASP A 839 -9.98 -19.38 23.60
N ASP A 840 -10.21 -20.69 23.61
CA ASP A 840 -11.21 -21.45 22.84
C ASP A 840 -12.32 -21.88 23.82
N GLY A 841 -13.04 -20.88 24.31
CA GLY A 841 -14.02 -21.02 25.39
C GLY A 841 -15.24 -21.87 25.04
N ASN A 842 -15.43 -22.24 23.76
CA ASN A 842 -16.49 -23.11 23.30
C ASN A 842 -15.98 -24.53 22.92
N GLY A 843 -14.67 -24.69 22.71
CA GLY A 843 -14.00 -25.95 22.43
C GLY A 843 -14.18 -26.48 21.00
N ASP A 844 -14.49 -25.61 20.03
CA ASP A 844 -14.71 -25.99 18.63
C ASP A 844 -13.44 -25.98 17.77
N GLY A 845 -12.32 -25.54 18.35
CA GLY A 845 -11.04 -25.43 17.66
C GLY A 845 -10.84 -24.11 16.93
N THR A 846 -11.63 -23.09 17.26
CA THR A 846 -11.38 -21.71 16.86
C THR A 846 -11.20 -20.84 18.08
N ARG A 847 -10.24 -19.90 18.03
CA ARG A 847 -10.01 -18.95 19.13
C ARG A 847 -11.20 -18.01 19.29
N ASP A 848 -11.91 -18.13 20.40
CA ASP A 848 -13.06 -17.29 20.77
C ASP A 848 -12.62 -15.95 21.36
N GLY A 849 -11.46 -15.90 22.02
CA GLY A 849 -11.02 -14.66 22.66
C GLY A 849 -9.55 -14.60 23.02
N VAL A 850 -9.12 -13.37 23.27
CA VAL A 850 -7.75 -13.04 23.67
C VAL A 850 -7.80 -11.93 24.72
N THR A 851 -7.16 -12.16 25.86
CA THR A 851 -6.84 -11.09 26.82
C THR A 851 -5.35 -10.89 26.94
N ILE A 852 -4.94 -9.66 27.24
CA ILE A 852 -3.54 -9.27 27.35
C ILE A 852 -3.33 -8.29 28.50
N TRP A 853 -2.09 -8.17 28.97
CA TRP A 853 -1.75 -7.20 30.01
C TRP A 853 -1.63 -5.77 29.45
N ASN A 854 -0.93 -5.57 28.32
CA ASN A 854 -0.70 -4.22 27.79
C ASN A 854 -1.12 -3.99 26.32
N ASP A 855 -0.54 -4.71 25.37
CA ASP A 855 -0.59 -4.42 23.93
C ASP A 855 -1.92 -4.87 23.29
N GLN A 856 -2.88 -3.96 23.20
CA GLN A 856 -4.17 -4.26 22.58
C GLN A 856 -4.14 -4.36 21.05
N SER A 857 -2.98 -4.16 20.40
CA SER A 857 -2.87 -4.39 18.95
C SER A 857 -3.01 -5.86 18.59
N GLY A 858 -2.62 -6.77 19.50
CA GLY A 858 -2.51 -8.20 19.22
C GLY A 858 -1.35 -8.56 18.28
N GLU A 859 -0.42 -7.64 18.06
CA GLU A 859 0.69 -7.79 17.12
C GLU A 859 2.03 -8.14 17.78
N GLY A 860 2.06 -8.37 19.10
CA GLY A 860 3.26 -8.78 19.86
C GLY A 860 4.04 -9.97 19.28
N TRP A 861 3.41 -10.79 18.45
CA TRP A 861 4.05 -11.91 17.72
C TRP A 861 4.98 -11.47 16.57
N ARG A 862 4.90 -10.21 16.14
CA ARG A 862 5.77 -9.63 15.08
C ARG A 862 6.30 -8.23 15.40
N ASN A 863 5.67 -7.50 16.31
CA ASN A 863 5.97 -6.11 16.64
C ASN A 863 6.03 -5.96 18.17
N MET A 864 7.20 -5.60 18.70
CA MET A 864 7.44 -5.47 20.15
C MET A 864 7.11 -4.06 20.67
N SER A 865 6.70 -3.14 19.80
CA SER A 865 6.55 -1.74 20.16
C SER A 865 5.36 -1.43 21.07
N GLY A 866 4.37 -2.32 21.08
CA GLY A 866 3.21 -2.24 21.96
C GLY A 866 3.43 -2.79 23.37
N LEU A 867 4.56 -3.44 23.66
CA LEU A 867 4.76 -4.13 24.95
C LEU A 867 4.76 -3.15 26.13
N GLY A 868 4.25 -3.61 27.28
CA GLY A 868 4.38 -2.89 28.56
C GLY A 868 5.82 -2.91 29.07
N ASN A 869 6.04 -2.42 30.29
CA ASN A 869 7.39 -2.32 30.87
C ASN A 869 7.47 -3.00 32.23
N LEU A 870 8.50 -3.83 32.40
CA LEU A 870 8.80 -4.53 33.64
C LEU A 870 10.12 -4.02 34.23
N ILE A 871 10.06 -3.48 35.44
CA ILE A 871 11.22 -2.90 36.15
C ILE A 871 11.74 -3.89 37.18
N PHE A 872 13.05 -4.11 37.20
CA PHE A 872 13.71 -5.00 38.15
C PHE A 872 14.03 -4.30 39.47
N VAL A 873 13.44 -4.76 40.58
CA VAL A 873 13.63 -4.18 41.93
C VAL A 873 14.17 -5.21 42.94
N LYS A 874 14.86 -4.74 43.99
CA LYS A 874 15.46 -5.56 45.05
C LYS A 874 14.91 -5.30 46.44
#